data_AF-A0A8C8YLF1-F1
#
_entry.id   AF-A0A8C8YLF1-F1
#
_cell.length_a   1.000
_cell.length_b   1.000
_cell.length_c   1.000
_cell.angle_alpha   90.00
_cell.angle_beta   90.00
_cell.angle_gamma   90.00
#
_symmetry.space_group_name_H-M   'P 1'
#
loop_
_entity.id
_entity.type
_entity.pdbx_description
1 polymer ?
#
loop_
_entity_poly.entity_id
_entity_poly.type
_entity_poly.pdbx_seq_one_letter_code
_entity_poly.pdbx_strand_id
1 'polypeptide(L)'
;AGALLSDLRPLDILAEVVPPAGSPSGVRTLQAHGVRGLQLSAAAAQAMSFPASRIFFRCDLFPQEFSIVVTLKAPNLPPKKNEYLLTLVAEESGALLLGLRYSPTQLHLLFLREDAAGAWQTRVSFRSATPTDGRWHTLVLAVSGASFSLSVDCGVPLHLTADVPFPATLSVGGARFFVGSRRRSKGLFTGLVRQLVLLPGSDATPRLCPSRNAQLAVLSIPRVLQLLPGKPEDNEVLPYPYETDLKVTLGSRPPCTKVEDAQFWFDASRKGLYLCVGNEWVSVLAARERLDYVQQHQDLFTSSETLGIEVFRIPGVGLFAATANRKATSAIYKWTDGKFASFQSLRTHQAQSWRHFTIGRKIFLAVANFEPNEKGQEFSVIYKWSHRKLKFAPYQRIATHSARDWEAFEVHGEHFLAVANHREGDNHNIDSVIYKWNPATRLFETNQTIPTSGAYDWEFFTVGPYSFLAVANTFNGTSTRVHSRLYVWLLGSFQLFQSFPTFGAADWEVFHIGERIFLAVANSHSYDTEVQVQNDSYVINSVIYELNVTAQTFVKFQDIPTCSALDWEFFSVGEDYFLVVANSFDGNTFLVNSIIYRWQGYEGFVAVHSLPTFGCRDWEAFNTSAGSYLIYSSAKEPLSRVLRLRTR
;
A
#
# COMPACT_ATOMS: atom_id res chain seq x y z
N ALA A 1 4.84 -31.24 -0.34
CA ALA A 1 4.86 -30.48 -1.60
C ALA A 1 5.76 -29.27 -1.36
N GLY A 2 6.92 -29.25 -2.00
CA GLY A 2 8.05 -28.39 -1.64
C GLY A 2 7.79 -26.91 -1.90
N ALA A 3 8.11 -26.10 -0.89
CA ALA A 3 8.02 -24.65 -0.91
C ALA A 3 8.95 -24.03 -1.96
N LEU A 4 8.37 -23.25 -2.87
CA LEU A 4 9.03 -22.11 -3.49
C LEU A 4 8.39 -20.86 -2.88
N LEU A 5 9.22 -20.12 -2.14
CA LEU A 5 8.93 -18.85 -1.47
C LEU A 5 8.08 -17.91 -2.32
N SER A 6 7.05 -17.27 -1.76
CA SER A 6 6.18 -16.30 -2.47
C SER A 6 6.75 -14.89 -2.63
N ASP A 7 8.01 -14.66 -2.23
CA ASP A 7 8.76 -13.43 -2.52
C ASP A 7 9.79 -13.71 -3.64
N LEU A 8 9.29 -13.97 -4.85
CA LEU A 8 10.14 -14.35 -5.98
C LEU A 8 10.79 -13.09 -6.54
N ARG A 9 12.03 -12.86 -6.10
CA ARG A 9 12.92 -11.81 -6.63
C ARG A 9 13.20 -12.10 -8.11
N PRO A 10 13.21 -11.08 -9.00
CA PRO A 10 13.63 -11.27 -10.38
C PRO A 10 15.07 -11.77 -10.47
N LEU A 11 15.30 -12.83 -11.25
CA LEU A 11 16.61 -13.45 -11.44
C LEU A 11 17.21 -12.96 -12.75
N ASP A 12 18.26 -12.13 -12.67
CA ASP A 12 18.92 -11.54 -13.84
C ASP A 12 19.88 -12.54 -14.50
N ILE A 13 19.34 -13.33 -15.42
CA ILE A 13 20.10 -14.33 -16.19
C ILE A 13 21.17 -13.65 -17.05
N LEU A 14 20.94 -12.43 -17.51
CA LEU A 14 21.92 -11.71 -18.32
C LEU A 14 23.13 -11.31 -17.48
N ALA A 15 22.93 -10.91 -16.23
CA ALA A 15 24.03 -10.51 -15.34
C ALA A 15 24.98 -11.67 -15.02
N GLU A 16 24.48 -12.90 -14.93
CA GLU A 16 25.28 -14.10 -14.64
C GLU A 16 26.33 -14.44 -15.72
N VAL A 17 26.11 -13.98 -16.95
CA VAL A 17 27.01 -14.22 -18.09
C VAL A 17 27.86 -12.99 -18.45
N VAL A 18 27.69 -11.86 -17.76
CA VAL A 18 28.52 -10.67 -17.97
C VAL A 18 29.81 -10.83 -17.15
N PRO A 19 30.99 -10.90 -17.80
CA PRO A 19 32.24 -11.05 -17.07
C PRO A 19 32.60 -9.79 -16.27
N PRO A 20 33.40 -9.93 -15.18
CA PRO A 20 33.99 -8.79 -14.48
C PRO A 20 34.86 -7.93 -15.40
N ALA A 21 35.01 -6.64 -15.07
CA ALA A 21 35.86 -5.73 -15.83
C ALA A 21 37.29 -6.30 -15.97
N GLY A 22 37.87 -6.23 -17.17
CA GLY A 22 39.25 -6.68 -17.47
C GLY A 22 39.41 -8.10 -18.03
N SER A 23 38.35 -8.92 -18.12
CA SER A 23 38.43 -10.29 -18.68
C SER A 23 38.13 -10.34 -20.19
N PRO A 24 38.85 -11.13 -21.01
CA PRO A 24 38.57 -11.27 -22.44
C PRO A 24 37.14 -11.80 -22.65
N SER A 25 36.23 -10.92 -23.05
CA SER A 25 34.80 -11.20 -23.01
C SER A 25 34.23 -11.58 -24.38
N GLY A 26 33.39 -12.61 -24.38
CA GLY A 26 32.50 -12.97 -25.48
C GLY A 26 31.35 -11.99 -25.72
N VAL A 27 31.39 -10.80 -25.11
CA VAL A 27 30.27 -9.86 -25.02
C VAL A 27 30.75 -8.45 -25.29
N ARG A 28 30.14 -7.78 -26.27
CA ARG A 28 30.41 -6.38 -26.57
C ARG A 28 29.25 -5.52 -26.10
N THR A 29 29.53 -4.48 -25.32
CA THR A 29 28.51 -3.48 -24.99
C THR A 29 28.43 -2.49 -26.15
N LEU A 30 27.25 -2.36 -26.76
CA LEU A 30 26.99 -1.43 -27.85
C LEU A 30 25.87 -0.46 -27.47
N GLN A 31 25.93 0.76 -27.98
CA GLN A 31 24.89 1.77 -27.81
C GLN A 31 24.05 1.86 -29.09
N ALA A 32 22.73 1.78 -28.98
CA ALA A 32 21.78 1.92 -30.08
C ALA A 32 20.61 2.80 -29.62
N HIS A 33 20.37 3.90 -30.35
CA HIS A 33 19.35 4.92 -30.00
C HIS A 33 19.49 5.44 -28.55
N GLY A 34 20.71 5.77 -28.13
CA GLY A 34 20.99 6.28 -26.78
C GLY A 34 21.03 5.22 -25.68
N VAL A 35 20.59 3.99 -25.95
CA VAL A 35 20.47 2.91 -24.97
C VAL A 35 21.55 1.85 -25.20
N ARG A 36 22.17 1.36 -24.12
CA ARG A 36 23.18 0.30 -24.21
C ARG A 36 22.57 -1.10 -24.10
N GLY A 37 23.11 -2.02 -24.89
CA GLY A 37 22.81 -3.44 -24.84
C GLY A 37 24.04 -4.28 -25.12
N LEU A 38 23.93 -5.57 -24.85
CA LEU A 38 24.99 -6.53 -25.06
C LEU A 38 24.79 -7.23 -26.41
N GLN A 39 25.85 -7.24 -27.21
CA GLN A 39 25.97 -8.07 -28.39
C GLN A 39 26.77 -9.32 -28.03
N LEU A 40 26.22 -10.48 -28.37
CA LEU A 40 26.80 -11.78 -28.06
C LEU A 40 27.72 -12.25 -29.20
N SER A 41 28.91 -12.77 -28.87
CA SER A 41 29.90 -13.22 -29.87
C SER A 41 29.78 -14.71 -30.17
N ALA A 42 29.84 -15.06 -31.47
CA ALA A 42 29.83 -16.44 -31.94
C ALA A 42 31.03 -17.26 -31.47
N ALA A 43 32.19 -16.62 -31.32
CA ALA A 43 33.43 -17.26 -30.86
C ALA A 43 33.35 -17.70 -29.38
N ALA A 44 32.40 -17.17 -28.62
CA ALA A 44 32.25 -17.39 -27.19
C ALA A 44 30.91 -18.07 -26.83
N ALA A 45 30.25 -18.73 -27.79
CA ALA A 45 28.93 -19.33 -27.60
C ALA A 45 28.87 -20.33 -26.43
N GLN A 46 29.97 -21.00 -26.12
CA GLN A 46 30.09 -21.88 -24.95
C GLN A 46 30.39 -21.13 -23.65
N ALA A 47 31.05 -19.97 -23.72
CA ALA A 47 31.40 -19.16 -22.56
C ALA A 47 30.23 -18.32 -22.01
N MET A 48 29.19 -18.08 -22.83
CA MET A 48 27.96 -17.38 -22.42
C MET A 48 27.00 -18.30 -21.66
N SER A 49 27.50 -18.94 -20.60
CA SER A 49 26.78 -19.97 -19.88
C SER A 49 27.17 -20.03 -18.41
N PHE A 50 26.27 -20.54 -17.57
CA PHE A 50 26.51 -20.76 -16.14
C PHE A 50 25.67 -21.96 -15.64
N PRO A 51 26.12 -22.69 -14.61
CA PRO A 51 25.39 -23.86 -14.13
C PRO A 51 24.07 -23.45 -13.47
N ALA A 52 23.02 -24.23 -13.70
CA ALA A 52 21.68 -23.96 -13.19
C ALA A 52 21.67 -23.89 -11.65
N SER A 53 22.56 -24.64 -10.99
CA SER A 53 22.77 -24.63 -9.54
C SER A 53 23.16 -23.26 -8.95
N ARG A 54 23.59 -22.28 -9.74
CA ARG A 54 23.74 -20.89 -9.24
C ARG A 54 22.41 -20.25 -8.85
N ILE A 55 21.35 -20.59 -9.59
CA ILE A 55 19.99 -20.09 -9.37
C ILE A 55 19.20 -21.11 -8.53
N PHE A 56 19.31 -22.39 -8.87
CA PHE A 56 18.57 -23.50 -8.31
C PHE A 56 19.36 -24.26 -7.23
N PHE A 57 19.96 -23.55 -6.28
CA PHE A 57 20.85 -24.16 -5.27
C PHE A 57 20.12 -24.90 -4.14
N ARG A 58 18.82 -24.63 -3.94
CA ARG A 58 17.99 -25.27 -2.89
C ARG A 58 17.04 -26.34 -3.42
N CYS A 59 16.72 -26.29 -4.71
CA CYS A 59 15.75 -27.17 -5.34
C CYS A 59 16.07 -27.27 -6.83
N ASP A 60 16.36 -28.50 -7.29
CA ASP A 60 16.70 -28.78 -8.68
C ASP A 60 15.47 -28.91 -9.60
N LEU A 61 14.33 -28.32 -9.24
CA LEU A 61 13.13 -28.30 -10.08
C LEU A 61 12.90 -26.91 -10.67
N PHE A 62 12.65 -26.84 -11.98
CA PHE A 62 12.25 -25.59 -12.63
C PHE A 62 10.82 -25.22 -12.20
N PRO A 63 10.52 -23.94 -11.93
CA PRO A 63 9.19 -23.53 -11.48
C PRO A 63 8.12 -23.85 -12.52
N GLN A 64 6.97 -24.36 -12.07
CA GLN A 64 5.82 -24.66 -12.93
C GLN A 64 5.11 -23.39 -13.44
N GLU A 65 5.25 -22.29 -12.69
CA GLU A 65 4.73 -20.98 -13.03
C GLU A 65 5.88 -19.98 -13.05
N PHE A 66 6.02 -19.20 -14.11
CA PHE A 66 7.11 -18.23 -14.24
C PHE A 66 6.85 -17.23 -15.36
N SER A 67 7.61 -16.15 -15.36
CA SER A 67 7.76 -15.24 -16.49
C SER A 67 9.20 -15.13 -16.96
N ILE A 68 9.40 -15.03 -18.27
CA ILE A 68 10.67 -14.62 -18.87
C ILE A 68 10.48 -13.24 -19.48
N VAL A 69 11.22 -12.26 -18.96
CA VAL A 69 11.22 -10.88 -19.45
C VAL A 69 12.46 -10.66 -20.30
N VAL A 70 12.28 -10.18 -21.52
CA VAL A 70 13.39 -9.89 -22.44
C VAL A 70 13.23 -8.50 -23.05
N THR A 71 14.23 -7.63 -22.87
CA THR A 71 14.32 -6.38 -23.64
C THR A 71 15.41 -6.52 -24.66
N LEU A 72 15.04 -6.45 -25.93
CA LEU A 72 15.96 -6.76 -27.03
C LEU A 72 15.70 -5.86 -28.24
N LYS A 73 16.73 -5.72 -29.06
CA LYS A 73 16.64 -5.20 -30.42
C LYS A 73 16.90 -6.36 -31.37
N ALA A 74 15.82 -6.87 -31.97
CA ALA A 74 15.85 -8.06 -32.81
C ALA A 74 16.51 -7.74 -34.17
N PRO A 75 17.38 -8.63 -34.68
CA PRO A 75 17.90 -8.52 -36.04
C PRO A 75 16.84 -8.99 -37.04
N ASN A 76 16.84 -8.41 -38.25
CA ASN A 76 16.01 -8.94 -39.33
C ASN A 76 16.62 -10.24 -39.86
N LEU A 77 15.95 -11.38 -39.63
CA LEU A 77 16.47 -12.71 -39.97
C LEU A 77 15.96 -13.18 -41.35
N PRO A 78 16.79 -13.87 -42.15
CA PRO A 78 16.34 -14.54 -43.36
C PRO A 78 15.22 -15.55 -43.08
N PRO A 79 14.31 -15.80 -44.05
CA PRO A 79 13.31 -16.85 -43.93
C PRO A 79 13.96 -18.19 -43.56
N LYS A 80 13.36 -18.92 -42.61
CA LYS A 80 13.82 -20.22 -42.07
C LYS A 80 15.03 -20.18 -41.13
N LYS A 81 15.64 -19.02 -40.85
CA LYS A 81 16.67 -18.90 -39.80
C LYS A 81 16.03 -18.82 -38.42
N ASN A 82 16.60 -19.51 -37.44
CA ASN A 82 16.15 -19.48 -36.05
C ASN A 82 17.35 -19.22 -35.13
N GLU A 83 17.15 -18.40 -34.11
CA GLU A 83 18.16 -18.05 -33.12
C GLU A 83 17.61 -18.30 -31.69
N TYR A 84 18.47 -18.55 -30.72
CA TYR A 84 18.08 -18.80 -29.33
C TYR A 84 18.37 -17.59 -28.46
N LEU A 85 17.40 -17.13 -27.65
CA LEU A 85 17.62 -16.08 -26.65
C LEU A 85 18.14 -16.69 -25.33
N LEU A 86 17.55 -17.82 -24.93
CA LEU A 86 17.88 -18.53 -23.70
C LEU A 86 17.71 -20.03 -23.94
N THR A 87 18.64 -20.85 -23.48
CA THR A 87 18.43 -22.30 -23.37
C THR A 87 18.93 -22.84 -22.03
N LEU A 88 18.32 -23.93 -21.59
CA LEU A 88 18.74 -24.75 -20.46
C LEU A 88 18.99 -26.16 -20.99
N VAL A 89 20.21 -26.65 -20.83
CA VAL A 89 20.67 -27.90 -21.44
C VAL A 89 21.25 -28.81 -20.36
N ALA A 90 20.84 -30.08 -20.33
CA ALA A 90 21.45 -31.09 -19.46
C ALA A 90 22.89 -31.37 -19.91
N GLU A 91 23.87 -31.29 -19.00
CA GLU A 91 25.29 -31.33 -19.38
C GLU A 91 25.71 -32.71 -19.93
N GLU A 92 25.26 -33.78 -19.28
CA GLU A 92 25.59 -35.17 -19.61
C GLU A 92 24.97 -35.62 -20.94
N SER A 93 23.64 -35.44 -21.08
CA SER A 93 22.90 -35.91 -22.26
C SER A 93 22.88 -34.92 -23.42
N GLY A 94 23.16 -33.64 -23.18
CA GLY A 94 23.00 -32.56 -24.17
C GLY A 94 21.54 -32.27 -24.55
N ALA A 95 20.57 -32.82 -23.81
CA ALA A 95 19.15 -32.61 -24.04
C ALA A 95 18.75 -31.15 -23.75
N LEU A 96 17.90 -30.58 -24.60
CA LEU A 96 17.33 -29.24 -24.40
C LEU A 96 16.14 -29.36 -23.45
N LEU A 97 16.29 -28.86 -22.22
CA LEU A 97 15.27 -28.89 -21.17
C LEU A 97 14.27 -27.74 -21.33
N LEU A 98 14.79 -26.53 -21.58
CA LEU A 98 14.01 -25.32 -21.83
C LEU A 98 14.70 -24.48 -22.90
N GLY A 99 13.95 -23.84 -23.79
CA GLY A 99 14.51 -22.96 -24.80
C GLY A 99 13.54 -21.87 -25.25
N LEU A 100 13.99 -20.62 -25.19
CA LEU A 100 13.31 -19.49 -25.82
C LEU A 100 13.97 -19.23 -27.17
N ARG A 101 13.25 -19.54 -28.24
CA ARG A 101 13.75 -19.50 -29.62
C ARG A 101 13.01 -18.46 -30.44
N TYR A 102 13.76 -17.64 -31.14
CA TYR A 102 13.30 -16.54 -31.97
C TYR A 102 13.39 -16.90 -33.47
N SER A 103 12.41 -16.45 -34.24
CA SER A 103 12.32 -16.54 -35.70
C SER A 103 11.69 -15.25 -36.26
N PRO A 104 11.76 -14.97 -37.59
CA PRO A 104 11.36 -13.68 -38.15
C PRO A 104 9.96 -13.18 -37.75
N THR A 105 9.00 -14.08 -37.50
CA THR A 105 7.61 -13.72 -37.16
C THR A 105 7.07 -14.44 -35.93
N GLN A 106 7.88 -15.27 -35.27
CA GLN A 106 7.42 -16.10 -34.16
C GLN A 106 8.45 -16.18 -33.03
N LEU A 107 7.92 -16.15 -31.81
CA LEU A 107 8.64 -16.53 -30.60
C LEU A 107 8.17 -17.91 -30.16
N HIS A 108 9.11 -18.82 -29.90
CA HIS A 108 8.83 -20.19 -29.51
C HIS A 108 9.36 -20.47 -28.12
N LEU A 109 8.50 -21.01 -27.26
CA LEU A 109 8.90 -21.67 -26.02
C LEU A 109 9.00 -23.17 -26.28
N LEU A 110 10.19 -23.73 -26.05
CA LEU A 110 10.49 -25.15 -26.15
C LEU A 110 10.73 -25.70 -24.76
N PHE A 111 10.16 -26.86 -24.42
CA PHE A 111 10.46 -27.53 -23.16
C PHE A 111 10.42 -29.05 -23.31
N LEU A 112 11.28 -29.74 -22.57
CA LEU A 112 11.31 -31.19 -22.50
C LEU A 112 10.20 -31.66 -21.57
N ARG A 113 9.49 -32.70 -21.99
CA ARG A 113 8.58 -33.46 -21.15
C ARG A 113 9.08 -34.90 -21.10
N GLU A 114 8.89 -35.52 -19.95
CA GLU A 114 9.13 -36.94 -19.74
C GLU A 114 7.91 -37.53 -19.04
N ASP A 115 7.38 -38.62 -19.59
CA ASP A 115 6.31 -39.40 -18.97
C ASP A 115 6.60 -40.91 -19.12
N ALA A 116 5.62 -41.75 -18.77
CA ALA A 116 5.76 -43.20 -18.85
C ALA A 116 6.05 -43.75 -20.28
N ALA A 117 5.79 -42.96 -21.34
CA ALA A 117 6.04 -43.31 -22.74
C ALA A 117 7.38 -42.77 -23.27
N GLY A 118 8.13 -42.00 -22.47
CA GLY A 118 9.47 -41.49 -22.79
C GLY A 118 9.56 -39.97 -22.85
N ALA A 119 10.71 -39.45 -23.27
CA ALA A 119 10.98 -38.01 -23.30
C ALA A 119 10.82 -37.40 -24.71
N TRP A 120 10.07 -36.30 -24.83
CA TRP A 120 9.92 -35.53 -26.09
C TRP A 120 9.90 -34.02 -25.86
N GLN A 121 10.11 -33.24 -26.93
CA GLN A 121 10.04 -31.78 -26.88
C GLN A 121 8.68 -31.24 -27.29
N THR A 122 8.13 -30.35 -26.46
CA THR A 122 6.93 -29.57 -26.74
C THR A 122 7.30 -28.16 -27.20
N ARG A 123 6.50 -27.59 -28.11
CA ARG A 123 6.72 -26.25 -28.68
C ARG A 123 5.44 -25.42 -28.66
N VAL A 124 5.45 -24.30 -27.92
CA VAL A 124 4.41 -23.26 -27.96
C VAL A 124 4.91 -22.10 -28.82
N SER A 125 4.10 -21.59 -29.75
CA SER A 125 4.52 -20.60 -30.75
C SER A 125 3.58 -19.40 -30.78
N PHE A 126 4.11 -18.21 -30.52
CA PHE A 126 3.38 -16.94 -30.59
C PHE A 126 3.65 -16.27 -31.94
N ARG A 127 2.59 -15.96 -32.69
CA ARG A 127 2.70 -15.25 -33.98
C ARG A 127 2.73 -13.74 -33.76
N SER A 128 3.48 -13.01 -34.60
CA SER A 128 3.62 -11.54 -34.54
C SER A 128 4.20 -11.03 -33.21
N ALA A 129 4.97 -11.88 -32.54
CA ALA A 129 5.46 -11.72 -31.18
C ALA A 129 6.66 -10.77 -31.01
N THR A 130 7.32 -10.41 -32.10
CA THR A 130 8.66 -9.78 -32.08
C THR A 130 8.78 -8.82 -33.25
N PRO A 131 8.55 -7.51 -33.03
CA PRO A 131 8.70 -6.54 -34.10
C PRO A 131 10.17 -6.51 -34.56
N THR A 132 10.39 -6.63 -35.87
CA THR A 132 11.72 -6.61 -36.51
C THR A 132 12.01 -5.25 -37.15
N ASP A 133 11.50 -4.19 -36.53
CA ASP A 133 11.60 -2.81 -37.01
C ASP A 133 12.96 -2.14 -36.66
N GLY A 134 13.87 -2.89 -36.03
CA GLY A 134 15.17 -2.40 -35.59
C GLY A 134 15.11 -1.47 -34.38
N ARG A 135 13.99 -1.44 -33.64
CA ARG A 135 13.81 -0.72 -32.37
C ARG A 135 13.98 -1.67 -31.18
N TRP A 136 13.94 -1.08 -29.99
CA TRP A 136 13.92 -1.82 -28.73
C TRP A 136 12.50 -2.25 -28.42
N HIS A 137 12.34 -3.49 -27.97
CA HIS A 137 11.07 -4.01 -27.49
C HIS A 137 11.28 -4.77 -26.19
N THR A 138 10.30 -4.68 -25.29
CA THR A 138 10.23 -5.49 -24.09
C THR A 138 9.12 -6.54 -24.23
N LEU A 139 9.52 -7.80 -24.09
CA LEU A 139 8.67 -8.98 -24.19
C LEU A 139 8.48 -9.59 -22.80
N VAL A 140 7.26 -9.93 -22.44
CA VAL A 140 6.94 -10.66 -21.21
C VAL A 140 6.22 -11.95 -21.58
N LEU A 141 6.91 -13.08 -21.46
CA LEU A 141 6.34 -14.41 -21.63
C LEU A 141 5.99 -14.98 -20.26
N ALA A 142 4.70 -15.11 -19.94
CA ALA A 142 4.25 -15.75 -18.69
C ALA A 142 3.68 -17.16 -18.96
N VAL A 143 3.94 -18.06 -18.04
CA VAL A 143 3.55 -19.47 -18.08
C VAL A 143 2.90 -19.83 -16.74
N SER A 144 1.70 -20.39 -16.78
CA SER A 144 1.01 -21.00 -15.62
C SER A 144 0.29 -22.26 -16.10
N GLY A 145 0.87 -23.42 -15.81
CA GLY A 145 0.32 -24.72 -16.23
C GLY A 145 0.15 -24.84 -17.75
N ALA A 146 -1.10 -24.87 -18.23
CA ALA A 146 -1.47 -24.95 -19.65
C ALA A 146 -1.66 -23.58 -20.33
N SER A 147 -1.64 -22.49 -19.54
CA SER A 147 -1.83 -21.12 -20.01
C SER A 147 -0.48 -20.46 -20.28
N PHE A 148 -0.33 -19.91 -21.48
CA PHE A 148 0.85 -19.19 -21.92
C PHE A 148 0.42 -17.82 -22.44
N SER A 149 1.02 -16.74 -21.95
CA SER A 149 0.74 -15.39 -22.42
C SER A 149 2.02 -14.69 -22.88
N LEU A 150 1.90 -13.83 -23.89
CA LEU A 150 2.99 -12.98 -24.35
C LEU A 150 2.50 -11.55 -24.50
N SER A 151 3.05 -10.63 -23.71
CA SER A 151 2.88 -9.18 -23.90
C SER A 151 4.12 -8.56 -24.55
N VAL A 152 3.90 -7.60 -25.43
CA VAL A 152 4.94 -6.81 -26.11
C VAL A 152 4.68 -5.34 -25.81
N ASP A 153 5.68 -4.64 -25.26
CA ASP A 153 5.64 -3.21 -24.95
C ASP A 153 4.38 -2.78 -24.18
N CYS A 154 4.01 -3.55 -23.15
CA CYS A 154 2.80 -3.31 -22.35
C CYS A 154 1.49 -3.27 -23.15
N GLY A 155 1.49 -3.80 -24.37
CA GLY A 155 0.29 -4.03 -25.17
C GLY A 155 -0.54 -5.20 -24.66
N VAL A 156 -1.70 -5.37 -25.29
CA VAL A 156 -2.64 -6.45 -24.96
C VAL A 156 -1.94 -7.82 -25.13
N PRO A 157 -1.89 -8.65 -24.07
CA PRO A 157 -1.20 -9.93 -24.11
C PRO A 157 -1.88 -10.92 -25.07
N LEU A 158 -1.08 -11.64 -25.86
CA LEU A 158 -1.55 -12.77 -26.65
C LEU A 158 -1.61 -14.01 -25.76
N HIS A 159 -2.81 -14.52 -25.50
CA HIS A 159 -3.03 -15.73 -24.71
C HIS A 159 -3.15 -16.98 -25.58
N LEU A 160 -2.50 -18.06 -25.16
CA LEU A 160 -2.56 -19.38 -25.77
C LEU A 160 -2.77 -20.42 -24.67
N THR A 161 -3.78 -21.26 -24.84
CA THR A 161 -3.94 -22.48 -24.03
C THR A 161 -3.39 -23.64 -24.85
N ALA A 162 -2.35 -24.30 -24.34
CA ALA A 162 -1.83 -25.50 -24.98
C ALA A 162 -2.52 -26.75 -24.40
N ASP A 163 -2.74 -27.76 -25.23
CA ASP A 163 -3.31 -29.06 -24.80
C ASP A 163 -2.44 -29.75 -23.74
N VAL A 164 -1.19 -29.33 -23.63
CA VAL A 164 -0.14 -29.96 -22.85
C VAL A 164 0.49 -28.91 -21.91
N PRO A 165 0.30 -29.01 -20.58
CA PRO A 165 0.86 -28.05 -19.63
C PRO A 165 2.38 -28.15 -19.49
N PHE A 166 2.99 -27.06 -19.02
CA PHE A 166 4.39 -27.05 -18.61
C PHE A 166 4.63 -28.05 -17.46
N PRO A 167 5.68 -28.90 -17.55
CA PRO A 167 5.92 -29.97 -16.58
C PRO A 167 6.35 -29.44 -15.21
N ALA A 168 5.62 -29.82 -14.16
CA ALA A 168 5.97 -29.50 -12.76
C ALA A 168 7.22 -30.24 -12.25
N THR A 169 7.64 -31.30 -12.95
CA THR A 169 8.72 -32.21 -12.57
C THR A 169 9.99 -31.99 -13.38
N LEU A 170 10.13 -30.88 -14.11
CA LEU A 170 11.30 -30.61 -14.93
C LEU A 170 12.55 -30.42 -14.04
N SER A 171 13.37 -31.46 -13.97
CA SER A 171 14.64 -31.41 -13.24
C SER A 171 15.67 -30.58 -14.00
N VAL A 172 16.39 -29.74 -13.26
CA VAL A 172 17.50 -28.90 -13.73
C VAL A 172 18.82 -29.25 -13.05
N GLY A 173 18.84 -30.35 -12.29
CA GLY A 173 20.06 -30.91 -11.70
C GLY A 173 21.06 -31.26 -12.81
N GLY A 174 22.31 -30.82 -12.68
CA GLY A 174 23.34 -31.02 -13.71
C GLY A 174 23.04 -30.32 -15.05
N ALA A 175 22.15 -29.31 -15.06
CA ALA A 175 21.87 -28.51 -16.24
C ALA A 175 22.66 -27.19 -16.24
N ARG A 176 22.80 -26.61 -17.43
CA ARG A 176 23.52 -25.36 -17.65
C ARG A 176 22.71 -24.39 -18.52
N PHE A 177 22.62 -23.15 -18.10
CA PHE A 177 22.03 -22.07 -18.88
C PHE A 177 22.99 -21.62 -19.97
N PHE A 178 22.49 -21.39 -21.18
CA PHE A 178 23.20 -20.73 -22.27
C PHE A 178 22.39 -19.51 -22.73
N VAL A 179 23.03 -18.34 -22.73
CA VAL A 179 22.43 -17.09 -23.20
C VAL A 179 22.81 -16.88 -24.65
N GLY A 180 21.80 -16.66 -25.50
CA GLY A 180 22.00 -16.43 -26.92
C GLY A 180 22.34 -17.66 -27.75
N SER A 181 22.44 -18.88 -27.19
CA SER A 181 22.88 -20.07 -27.93
C SER A 181 22.32 -21.38 -27.35
N ARG A 182 22.62 -22.50 -28.01
CA ARG A 182 22.40 -23.89 -27.52
C ARG A 182 23.72 -24.67 -27.51
N ARG A 183 24.72 -24.22 -26.74
CA ARG A 183 26.07 -24.82 -26.62
C ARG A 183 26.93 -24.81 -27.90
N ARG A 184 26.39 -24.35 -29.03
CA ARG A 184 27.03 -24.28 -30.35
C ARG A 184 26.74 -22.93 -30.99
N SER A 185 27.60 -22.49 -31.92
CA SER A 185 27.43 -21.23 -32.67
C SER A 185 26.22 -21.24 -33.63
N LYS A 186 25.75 -22.42 -34.05
CA LYS A 186 24.56 -22.56 -34.88
C LYS A 186 23.31 -22.12 -34.10
N GLY A 187 22.65 -21.07 -34.58
CA GLY A 187 21.48 -20.49 -33.92
C GLY A 187 21.83 -19.48 -32.83
N LEU A 188 23.03 -18.89 -32.87
CA LEU A 188 23.40 -17.78 -31.99
C LEU A 188 22.51 -16.56 -32.24
N PHE A 189 22.04 -15.91 -31.19
CA PHE A 189 21.37 -14.61 -31.28
C PHE A 189 22.32 -13.50 -31.72
N THR A 190 21.94 -12.78 -32.78
CA THR A 190 22.79 -11.77 -33.42
C THR A 190 22.39 -10.32 -33.13
N GLY A 191 21.28 -10.11 -32.41
CA GLY A 191 20.80 -8.78 -32.01
C GLY A 191 21.48 -8.22 -30.76
N LEU A 192 20.84 -7.22 -30.15
CA LEU A 192 21.24 -6.68 -28.85
C LEU A 192 20.26 -7.12 -27.77
N VAL A 193 20.77 -7.54 -26.62
CA VAL A 193 19.97 -7.86 -25.43
C VAL A 193 20.32 -6.87 -24.32
N ARG A 194 19.31 -6.26 -23.73
CA ARG A 194 19.45 -5.34 -22.59
C ARG A 194 19.01 -5.98 -21.28
N GLN A 195 17.99 -6.82 -21.34
CA GLN A 195 17.37 -7.47 -20.19
C GLN A 195 17.03 -8.91 -20.58
N LEU A 196 17.37 -9.86 -19.70
CA LEU A 196 16.91 -11.25 -19.78
C LEU A 196 16.75 -11.75 -18.34
N VAL A 197 15.50 -11.83 -17.87
CA VAL A 197 15.17 -12.04 -16.47
C VAL A 197 14.16 -13.17 -16.34
N LEU A 198 14.39 -14.09 -15.41
CA LEU A 198 13.43 -15.11 -15.01
C LEU A 198 12.76 -14.67 -13.71
N LEU A 199 11.43 -14.61 -13.70
CA LEU A 199 10.63 -14.33 -12.52
C LEU A 199 9.79 -15.58 -12.20
N PRO A 200 10.17 -16.38 -11.20
CA PRO A 200 9.36 -17.52 -10.78
C PRO A 200 8.01 -17.07 -10.21
N GLY A 201 6.98 -17.91 -10.34
CA GLY A 201 5.67 -17.85 -9.66
C GLY A 201 4.81 -16.61 -9.91
N SER A 202 5.07 -15.84 -10.96
CA SER A 202 4.33 -14.59 -11.19
C SER A 202 4.34 -14.19 -12.68
N ASP A 203 3.22 -13.64 -13.15
CA ASP A 203 3.19 -12.83 -14.37
C ASP A 203 3.96 -11.53 -14.11
N ALA A 204 5.01 -11.27 -14.88
CA ALA A 204 5.81 -10.05 -14.71
C ALA A 204 5.12 -8.80 -15.31
N THR A 205 4.05 -8.96 -16.08
CA THR A 205 3.35 -7.87 -16.79
C THR A 205 2.88 -6.78 -15.81
N PRO A 206 2.22 -7.07 -14.67
CA PRO A 206 1.81 -6.05 -13.71
C PRO A 206 2.97 -5.32 -13.03
N ARG A 207 4.17 -5.93 -12.97
CA ARG A 207 5.37 -5.28 -12.42
C ARG A 207 6.05 -4.33 -13.40
N LEU A 208 5.79 -4.51 -14.69
CA LEU A 208 6.40 -3.75 -15.79
C LEU A 208 5.44 -2.74 -16.44
N CYS A 209 4.14 -2.95 -16.30
CA CYS A 209 3.10 -2.24 -17.03
C CYS A 209 2.00 -1.72 -16.10
N PRO A 210 1.49 -0.49 -16.32
CA PRO A 210 1.83 0.41 -17.42
C PRO A 210 3.17 1.14 -17.23
N SER A 211 3.97 1.25 -18.29
CA SER A 211 5.23 2.00 -18.31
C SER A 211 5.16 3.15 -19.30
N ARG A 212 5.68 4.33 -18.91
CA ARG A 212 5.80 5.51 -19.81
C ARG A 212 6.71 5.25 -21.01
N ASN A 213 7.64 4.29 -20.90
CA ASN A 213 8.53 3.88 -21.99
C ASN A 213 8.49 2.35 -22.12
N ALA A 214 7.40 1.84 -22.67
CA ALA A 214 7.11 0.42 -22.68
C ALA A 214 8.16 -0.41 -23.46
N GLN A 215 8.75 0.16 -24.52
CA GLN A 215 9.86 -0.42 -25.31
C GLN A 215 11.14 -0.69 -24.51
N LEU A 216 11.29 -0.02 -23.37
CA LEU A 216 12.45 -0.08 -22.50
C LEU A 216 12.06 -0.28 -21.04
N ALA A 217 10.89 -0.89 -20.78
CA ALA A 217 10.48 -1.22 -19.42
C ALA A 217 11.50 -2.18 -18.77
N VAL A 218 11.95 -1.85 -17.56
CA VAL A 218 13.03 -2.55 -16.86
C VAL A 218 12.51 -3.17 -15.57
N LEU A 219 12.72 -4.48 -15.42
CA LEU A 219 12.61 -5.26 -14.20
C LEU A 219 13.99 -5.46 -13.55
N SER A 220 15.02 -5.80 -14.33
CA SER A 220 16.44 -5.86 -13.91
C SER A 220 17.37 -5.81 -15.13
N ILE A 221 18.50 -5.12 -15.02
CA ILE A 221 19.56 -5.09 -16.04
C ILE A 221 20.96 -5.21 -15.43
N PRO A 222 21.93 -5.82 -16.14
CA PRO A 222 23.32 -5.90 -15.70
C PRO A 222 23.93 -4.52 -15.41
N ARG A 223 24.75 -4.43 -14.35
CA ARG A 223 25.44 -3.18 -13.94
C ARG A 223 26.24 -2.53 -15.08
N VAL A 224 26.88 -3.33 -15.94
CA VAL A 224 27.63 -2.81 -17.10
C VAL A 224 26.75 -1.97 -18.02
N LEU A 225 25.46 -2.27 -18.14
CA LEU A 225 24.48 -1.55 -18.95
C LEU A 225 23.84 -0.35 -18.24
N GLN A 226 24.22 -0.08 -16.99
CA GLN A 226 23.80 1.09 -16.19
C GLN A 226 24.78 2.28 -16.32
N LEU A 227 26.09 2.05 -16.50
CA LEU A 227 27.19 3.06 -16.60
C LEU A 227 27.32 3.91 -17.91
N LEU A 228 27.16 5.23 -17.94
CA LEU A 228 27.36 6.06 -19.16
C LEU A 228 28.77 5.95 -19.80
N PRO A 229 28.93 6.16 -21.13
CA PRO A 229 30.19 5.89 -21.83
C PRO A 229 31.26 6.96 -21.57
N GLY A 230 32.42 6.55 -21.04
CA GLY A 230 33.69 7.27 -21.21
C GLY A 230 34.60 7.38 -19.98
N LYS A 231 35.47 6.36 -19.77
CA LYS A 231 36.93 6.38 -19.47
C LYS A 231 37.39 5.38 -18.38
N PRO A 232 38.67 4.91 -18.49
CA PRO A 232 39.16 3.64 -17.95
C PRO A 232 39.69 3.75 -16.52
N GLU A 233 40.12 2.57 -16.05
CA GLU A 233 40.63 2.21 -14.74
C GLU A 233 41.57 3.23 -14.07
N ASP A 234 41.31 3.30 -12.77
CA ASP A 234 42.14 3.72 -11.65
C ASP A 234 42.70 5.14 -11.58
N ASN A 235 42.23 5.73 -10.48
CA ASN A 235 42.78 6.81 -9.69
C ASN A 235 42.67 8.23 -10.25
N GLU A 236 41.81 8.92 -9.51
CA GLU A 236 41.80 10.36 -9.28
C GLU A 236 41.04 11.18 -10.33
N VAL A 237 39.83 11.55 -9.89
CA VAL A 237 39.12 12.79 -10.23
C VAL A 237 38.73 12.91 -11.70
N LEU A 238 37.49 12.48 -12.04
CA LEU A 238 36.89 12.82 -13.34
C LEU A 238 35.62 13.68 -13.20
N PRO A 239 35.47 14.72 -14.05
CA PRO A 239 34.42 15.72 -13.97
C PRO A 239 33.19 15.34 -14.82
N TYR A 240 32.01 15.75 -14.39
CA TYR A 240 30.74 15.59 -15.09
C TYR A 240 30.56 16.68 -16.17
N PRO A 241 29.98 16.39 -17.36
CA PRO A 241 29.62 17.39 -18.35
C PRO A 241 28.18 17.87 -18.14
N TYR A 242 27.98 18.56 -17.03
CA TYR A 242 27.10 19.73 -16.94
C TYR A 242 27.91 20.70 -16.06
N GLU A 243 28.62 21.63 -16.69
CA GLU A 243 29.12 22.79 -15.94
C GLU A 243 27.93 23.71 -15.65
N THR A 244 27.18 23.34 -14.63
CA THR A 244 27.00 24.27 -13.51
C THR A 244 27.90 23.72 -12.43
N ASP A 245 28.94 24.47 -12.05
CA ASP A 245 29.86 24.15 -10.96
C ASP A 245 29.08 23.63 -9.75
N LEU A 246 28.97 22.30 -9.64
CA LEU A 246 28.18 21.64 -8.62
C LEU A 246 29.08 21.55 -7.38
N LYS A 247 29.29 22.71 -6.75
CA LYS A 247 30.06 22.85 -5.53
C LYS A 247 29.27 22.22 -4.39
N VAL A 248 29.58 20.97 -4.08
CA VAL A 248 29.11 20.33 -2.85
C VAL A 248 29.97 20.85 -1.70
N THR A 249 29.41 21.78 -0.93
CA THR A 249 30.08 22.25 0.29
C THR A 249 29.93 21.19 1.38
N LEU A 250 31.02 20.81 2.05
CA LEU A 250 31.01 19.86 3.17
C LEU A 250 31.19 20.64 4.48
N GLY A 251 30.34 20.38 5.48
CA GLY A 251 30.43 21.00 6.81
C GLY A 251 29.18 21.76 7.25
N SER A 252 29.34 22.70 8.19
CA SER A 252 28.24 23.47 8.78
C SER A 252 27.45 24.25 7.73
N ARG A 253 26.12 24.35 7.92
CA ARG A 253 25.15 24.94 6.98
C ARG A 253 25.67 26.25 6.34
N PRO A 254 26.04 26.24 5.05
CA PRO A 254 26.46 27.45 4.34
C PRO A 254 25.24 28.35 4.05
N PRO A 255 25.44 29.68 3.90
CA PRO A 255 24.35 30.56 3.48
C PRO A 255 23.89 30.18 2.06
N CYS A 256 22.58 30.16 1.82
CA CYS A 256 22.02 29.99 0.47
C CYS A 256 21.64 31.38 -0.03
N THR A 257 22.47 31.92 -0.91
CA THR A 257 22.23 33.19 -1.61
C THR A 257 22.26 32.96 -3.12
N LYS A 258 22.10 34.03 -3.91
CA LYS A 258 22.24 33.97 -5.38
C LYS A 258 23.57 33.37 -5.87
N VAL A 259 24.60 33.34 -5.02
CA VAL A 259 25.92 32.78 -5.36
C VAL A 259 25.91 31.25 -5.24
N GLU A 260 25.15 30.71 -4.28
CA GLU A 260 25.00 29.27 -4.04
C GLU A 260 23.76 28.69 -4.73
N ASP A 261 22.97 29.49 -5.44
CA ASP A 261 21.78 29.04 -6.18
C ASP A 261 22.14 27.89 -7.14
N ALA A 262 21.32 26.85 -7.13
CA ALA A 262 21.55 25.57 -7.81
C ALA A 262 22.79 24.77 -7.36
N GLN A 263 23.48 25.15 -6.28
CA GLN A 263 24.53 24.34 -5.67
C GLN A 263 23.96 23.35 -4.67
N PHE A 264 24.74 22.32 -4.35
CA PHE A 264 24.34 21.29 -3.40
C PHE A 264 25.13 21.43 -2.09
N TRP A 265 24.51 21.09 -0.98
CA TRP A 265 25.16 20.99 0.32
C TRP A 265 24.90 19.59 0.84
N PHE A 266 25.97 18.89 1.23
CA PHE A 266 25.85 17.58 1.84
C PHE A 266 26.13 17.69 3.34
N ASP A 267 25.10 17.47 4.14
CA ASP A 267 25.23 17.36 5.58
C ASP A 267 25.66 15.94 5.94
N ALA A 268 26.97 15.75 6.13
CA ALA A 268 27.53 14.46 6.52
C ALA A 268 27.02 13.95 7.88
N SER A 269 26.54 14.84 8.77
CA SER A 269 25.98 14.46 10.07
C SER A 269 24.55 13.92 9.95
N ARG A 270 23.76 14.48 9.02
CA ARG A 270 22.35 14.08 8.78
C ARG A 270 22.17 13.14 7.60
N LYS A 271 23.26 12.79 6.90
CA LYS A 271 23.26 12.01 5.64
C LYS A 271 22.26 12.57 4.61
N GLY A 272 22.05 13.89 4.63
CA GLY A 272 21.08 14.59 3.79
C GLY A 272 21.79 15.36 2.67
N LEU A 273 21.27 15.25 1.45
CA LEU A 273 21.71 16.04 0.30
C LEU A 273 20.70 17.16 0.07
N TYR A 274 21.15 18.41 0.03
CA TYR A 274 20.30 19.60 -0.15
C TYR A 274 20.73 20.38 -1.40
N LEU A 275 19.79 21.05 -2.06
CA LEU A 275 19.96 21.92 -3.23
C LEU A 275 19.51 23.34 -2.86
N CYS A 276 20.34 24.35 -3.07
CA CYS A 276 19.97 25.75 -2.84
C CYS A 276 19.09 26.21 -4.01
N VAL A 277 17.89 26.69 -3.70
CA VAL A 277 16.93 27.22 -4.68
C VAL A 277 16.49 28.60 -4.21
N GLY A 278 16.87 29.62 -4.96
CA GLY A 278 16.66 31.02 -4.62
C GLY A 278 17.53 31.46 -3.43
N ASN A 279 16.99 31.32 -2.21
CA ASN A 279 17.67 31.62 -0.94
C ASN A 279 17.43 30.54 0.14
N GLU A 280 16.89 29.37 -0.23
CA GLU A 280 16.63 28.26 0.70
C GLU A 280 17.27 26.94 0.25
N TRP A 281 17.76 26.15 1.21
CA TRP A 281 18.28 24.80 0.98
C TRP A 281 17.12 23.77 1.01
N VAL A 282 16.90 23.08 -0.10
CA VAL A 282 15.82 22.11 -0.33
C VAL A 282 16.39 20.68 -0.38
N SER A 283 15.84 19.73 0.38
CA SER A 283 16.36 18.35 0.44
C SER A 283 16.09 17.55 -0.85
N VAL A 284 17.09 16.81 -1.34
CA VAL A 284 17.11 16.02 -2.60
C VAL A 284 17.24 14.51 -2.33
N LEU A 285 17.92 14.13 -1.25
CA LEU A 285 17.89 12.79 -0.67
C LEU A 285 17.33 12.96 0.75
N ALA A 286 16.05 12.65 0.94
CA ALA A 286 15.53 12.48 2.28
C ALA A 286 16.25 11.27 2.89
N ALA A 287 16.92 11.46 4.03
CA ALA A 287 17.24 10.33 4.89
C ALA A 287 15.96 9.50 5.04
N ARG A 288 16.06 8.17 4.93
CA ARG A 288 14.90 7.29 5.14
C ARG A 288 14.47 7.43 6.59
N GLU A 289 13.55 8.35 6.82
CA GLU A 289 12.98 8.57 8.14
C GLU A 289 12.35 7.26 8.60
N ARG A 290 12.91 6.72 9.68
CA ARG A 290 12.32 5.58 10.38
C ARG A 290 11.91 6.03 11.75
N LEU A 291 10.76 5.54 12.22
CA LEU A 291 10.35 5.73 13.59
C LEU A 291 11.40 5.11 14.52
N ASP A 292 12.00 5.94 15.37
CA ASP A 292 12.96 5.52 16.38
C ASP A 292 12.24 5.27 17.72
N TYR A 293 11.49 6.26 18.18
CA TYR A 293 10.65 6.15 19.38
C TYR A 293 9.53 7.19 19.37
N VAL A 294 8.55 6.98 20.24
CA VAL A 294 7.44 7.91 20.47
C VAL A 294 7.69 8.65 21.78
N GLN A 295 7.59 9.98 21.76
CA GLN A 295 7.86 10.83 22.91
C GLN A 295 6.64 11.65 23.28
N GLN A 296 6.27 11.72 24.58
CA GLN A 296 5.25 12.67 25.02
C GLN A 296 5.66 14.10 24.69
N HIS A 297 4.75 14.83 24.06
CA HIS A 297 4.97 16.19 23.59
C HIS A 297 4.14 17.21 24.37
N GLN A 298 2.88 16.87 24.68
CA GLN A 298 1.99 17.75 25.42
C GLN A 298 0.94 16.95 26.21
N ASP A 299 0.69 17.38 27.45
CA ASP A 299 -0.53 17.07 28.18
C ASP A 299 -1.62 18.08 27.80
N LEU A 300 -2.74 17.59 27.26
CA LEU A 300 -3.89 18.38 26.84
C LEU A 300 -5.03 18.20 27.84
N PHE A 301 -5.12 19.13 28.79
CA PHE A 301 -6.19 19.14 29.78
C PHE A 301 -7.53 19.50 29.13
N THR A 302 -8.54 18.69 29.40
CA THR A 302 -9.90 18.85 28.86
C THR A 302 -10.91 19.16 29.97
N SER A 303 -12.12 19.61 29.61
CA SER A 303 -13.18 19.98 30.57
C SER A 303 -13.78 18.77 31.33
N SER A 304 -13.66 17.58 30.73
CA SER A 304 -14.01 16.27 31.27
C SER A 304 -13.28 15.20 30.46
N GLU A 305 -13.54 13.93 30.77
CA GLU A 305 -13.11 12.78 29.97
C GLU A 305 -13.48 12.99 28.50
N THR A 306 -12.59 12.52 27.62
CA THR A 306 -12.68 12.67 26.18
C THR A 306 -12.99 11.31 25.56
N LEU A 307 -14.09 11.23 24.82
CA LEU A 307 -14.60 10.00 24.23
C LEU A 307 -14.20 9.83 22.76
N GLY A 308 -13.81 10.93 22.11
CA GLY A 308 -13.31 11.01 20.74
C GLY A 308 -12.61 12.35 20.49
N ILE A 309 -11.76 12.42 19.48
CA ILE A 309 -10.94 13.56 19.08
C ILE A 309 -10.96 13.59 17.55
N GLU A 310 -11.19 14.75 16.96
CA GLU A 310 -11.06 14.92 15.50
C GLU A 310 -10.01 16.00 15.26
N VAL A 311 -8.94 15.67 14.51
CA VAL A 311 -7.88 16.61 14.15
C VAL A 311 -8.06 17.11 12.72
N PHE A 312 -8.28 18.43 12.56
CA PHE A 312 -8.62 19.00 11.26
C PHE A 312 -7.92 20.32 10.96
N ARG A 313 -7.77 20.64 9.67
CA ARG A 313 -7.14 21.88 9.20
C ARG A 313 -8.15 22.80 8.53
N ILE A 314 -8.14 24.06 8.95
CA ILE A 314 -8.85 25.13 8.24
C ILE A 314 -7.83 25.88 7.36
N PRO A 315 -8.00 25.88 6.02
CA PRO A 315 -7.11 26.57 5.10
C PRO A 315 -6.94 28.05 5.46
N GLY A 316 -5.69 28.51 5.56
CA GLY A 316 -5.34 29.89 5.91
C GLY A 316 -5.54 30.28 7.38
N VAL A 317 -6.04 29.38 8.24
CA VAL A 317 -6.28 29.68 9.67
C VAL A 317 -5.40 28.85 10.60
N GLY A 318 -5.26 27.55 10.34
CA GLY A 318 -4.41 26.66 11.13
C GLY A 318 -4.96 25.24 11.31
N LEU A 319 -4.26 24.48 12.15
CA LEU A 319 -4.63 23.14 12.60
C LEU A 319 -5.42 23.23 13.92
N PHE A 320 -6.43 22.40 14.06
CA PHE A 320 -7.34 22.34 15.19
C PHE A 320 -7.55 20.90 15.64
N ALA A 321 -7.99 20.73 16.89
CA ALA A 321 -8.49 19.47 17.42
C ALA A 321 -9.81 19.73 18.15
N ALA A 322 -10.86 18.97 17.86
CA ALA A 322 -12.12 19.01 18.61
C ALA A 322 -12.20 17.80 19.54
N THR A 323 -12.47 18.00 20.82
CA THR A 323 -12.59 16.91 21.80
C THR A 323 -14.07 16.64 22.09
N ALA A 324 -14.52 15.42 21.87
CA ALA A 324 -15.84 14.95 22.25
C ALA A 324 -15.82 14.65 23.76
N ASN A 325 -16.45 15.52 24.56
CA ASN A 325 -16.32 15.49 26.01
C ASN A 325 -17.60 14.93 26.65
N ARG A 326 -17.44 14.15 27.74
CA ARG A 326 -18.55 13.56 28.49
C ARG A 326 -19.52 14.60 29.07
N LYS A 327 -19.01 15.76 29.51
CA LYS A 327 -19.85 16.86 30.00
C LYS A 327 -20.59 17.58 28.86
N ALA A 328 -21.55 18.43 29.20
CA ALA A 328 -22.39 19.17 28.25
C ALA A 328 -21.66 20.26 27.42
N THR A 329 -20.33 20.27 27.42
CA THR A 329 -19.50 21.21 26.67
C THR A 329 -18.24 20.54 26.19
N SER A 330 -18.01 20.62 24.89
CA SER A 330 -16.80 20.17 24.20
C SER A 330 -15.88 21.35 23.88
N ALA A 331 -14.58 21.09 23.87
CA ALA A 331 -13.57 22.08 23.56
C ALA A 331 -13.01 21.88 22.14
N ILE A 332 -12.72 22.99 21.47
CA ILE A 332 -11.92 23.07 20.26
C ILE A 332 -10.60 23.72 20.66
N TYR A 333 -9.51 23.13 20.24
CA TYR A 333 -8.15 23.63 20.43
C TYR A 333 -7.56 24.03 19.09
N LYS A 334 -6.68 25.02 19.09
CA LYS A 334 -5.90 25.46 17.94
C LYS A 334 -4.43 25.17 18.19
N TRP A 335 -3.74 24.62 17.19
CA TRP A 335 -2.30 24.46 17.24
C TRP A 335 -1.60 25.83 17.08
N THR A 336 -0.92 26.27 18.13
CA THR A 336 -0.17 27.53 18.19
C THR A 336 1.14 27.31 18.93
N ASP A 337 2.25 27.83 18.40
CA ASP A 337 3.57 27.75 19.03
C ASP A 337 3.99 26.31 19.41
N GLY A 338 3.68 25.36 18.51
CA GLY A 338 4.05 23.96 18.67
C GLY A 338 3.21 23.18 19.70
N LYS A 339 2.04 23.68 20.12
CA LYS A 339 1.13 22.98 21.03
C LYS A 339 -0.34 23.33 20.76
N PHE A 340 -1.27 22.49 21.20
CA PHE A 340 -2.69 22.81 21.20
C PHE A 340 -3.04 23.76 22.35
N ALA A 341 -3.68 24.88 22.03
CA ALA A 341 -4.22 25.85 23.00
C ALA A 341 -5.75 25.96 22.84
N SER A 342 -6.47 26.16 23.95
CA SER A 342 -7.94 26.29 23.91
C SER A 342 -8.36 27.43 22.99
N PHE A 343 -9.36 27.18 22.15
CA PHE A 343 -9.79 28.11 21.11
C PHE A 343 -11.28 28.47 21.21
N GLN A 344 -12.13 27.46 21.35
CA GLN A 344 -13.58 27.64 21.44
C GLN A 344 -14.19 26.53 22.30
N SER A 345 -15.31 26.82 22.96
CA SER A 345 -16.15 25.80 23.57
C SER A 345 -17.51 25.77 22.88
N LEU A 346 -18.03 24.57 22.66
CA LEU A 346 -19.32 24.29 22.03
C LEU A 346 -20.19 23.48 22.99
N ARG A 347 -21.49 23.81 23.03
CA ARG A 347 -22.45 23.04 23.84
C ARG A 347 -22.72 21.70 23.16
N THR A 348 -22.62 20.63 23.92
CA THR A 348 -22.79 19.24 23.48
C THR A 348 -23.59 18.47 24.52
N HIS A 349 -23.96 17.23 24.23
CA HIS A 349 -24.70 16.36 25.14
C HIS A 349 -24.03 14.98 25.17
N GLN A 350 -23.02 14.84 26.05
CA GLN A 350 -22.13 13.68 26.09
C GLN A 350 -21.62 13.31 24.69
N ALA A 351 -20.85 14.21 24.09
CA ALA A 351 -20.35 14.02 22.73
C ALA A 351 -19.50 12.75 22.64
N GLN A 352 -19.74 11.94 21.60
CA GLN A 352 -19.02 10.69 21.34
C GLN A 352 -17.91 10.90 20.31
N SER A 353 -18.24 11.48 19.16
CA SER A 353 -17.28 11.83 18.12
C SER A 353 -17.56 13.22 17.53
N TRP A 354 -16.61 13.70 16.76
CA TRP A 354 -16.72 14.86 15.90
C TRP A 354 -16.32 14.45 14.48
N ARG A 355 -16.93 15.05 13.46
CA ARG A 355 -16.51 14.88 12.08
C ARG A 355 -16.34 16.20 11.36
N HIS A 356 -15.14 16.47 10.87
CA HIS A 356 -14.86 17.64 10.04
C HIS A 356 -15.07 17.34 8.56
N PHE A 357 -15.74 18.24 7.84
CA PHE A 357 -15.92 18.10 6.40
C PHE A 357 -16.13 19.45 5.70
N THR A 358 -15.99 19.45 4.37
CA THR A 358 -16.15 20.65 3.56
C THR A 358 -17.05 20.43 2.35
N ILE A 359 -17.80 21.46 1.97
CA ILE A 359 -18.63 21.48 0.75
C ILE A 359 -18.29 22.77 0.00
N GLY A 360 -17.44 22.64 -1.02
CA GLY A 360 -16.80 23.77 -1.67
C GLY A 360 -16.02 24.62 -0.66
N ARG A 361 -16.38 25.90 -0.50
CA ARG A 361 -15.74 26.80 0.48
C ARG A 361 -16.37 26.78 1.87
N LYS A 362 -17.42 25.97 2.09
CA LYS A 362 -18.10 25.88 3.39
C LYS A 362 -17.40 24.81 4.22
N ILE A 363 -17.03 25.16 5.45
CA ILE A 363 -16.40 24.24 6.41
C ILE A 363 -17.41 23.95 7.51
N PHE A 364 -17.54 22.68 7.84
CA PHE A 364 -18.49 22.18 8.82
C PHE A 364 -17.80 21.28 9.84
N LEU A 365 -18.48 21.10 10.96
CA LEU A 365 -18.08 20.18 12.02
C LEU A 365 -19.37 19.58 12.61
N ALA A 366 -19.58 18.26 12.49
CA ALA A 366 -20.73 17.56 13.07
C ALA A 366 -20.35 16.92 14.41
N VAL A 367 -21.23 16.99 15.41
CA VAL A 367 -21.06 16.28 16.69
C VAL A 367 -22.08 15.17 16.82
N ALA A 368 -21.63 13.98 17.26
CA ALA A 368 -22.50 12.90 17.67
C ALA A 368 -22.85 13.07 19.17
N ASN A 369 -24.08 13.48 19.46
CA ASN A 369 -24.57 13.62 20.83
C ASN A 369 -25.27 12.32 21.28
N PHE A 370 -24.81 11.76 22.39
CA PHE A 370 -25.36 10.51 22.92
C PHE A 370 -26.56 10.72 23.85
N GLU A 371 -26.54 11.79 24.65
CA GLU A 371 -27.61 12.03 25.62
C GLU A 371 -28.61 13.08 25.11
N PRO A 372 -29.86 13.03 25.58
CA PRO A 372 -30.80 14.12 25.36
C PRO A 372 -30.32 15.42 26.03
N ASN A 373 -30.84 16.54 25.54
CA ASN A 373 -30.66 17.82 26.22
C ASN A 373 -31.48 17.91 27.52
N GLU A 374 -31.36 19.03 28.23
CA GLU A 374 -32.13 19.35 29.45
C GLU A 374 -33.66 19.30 29.28
N LYS A 375 -34.17 19.30 28.04
CA LYS A 375 -35.60 19.20 27.70
C LYS A 375 -36.01 17.79 27.25
N GLY A 376 -35.14 16.79 27.36
CA GLY A 376 -35.40 15.42 26.93
C GLY A 376 -35.37 15.23 25.40
N GLN A 377 -34.77 16.15 24.65
CA GLN A 377 -34.72 16.06 23.19
C GLN A 377 -33.38 15.46 22.74
N GLU A 378 -33.42 14.39 21.95
CA GLU A 378 -32.25 13.78 21.32
C GLU A 378 -31.99 14.36 19.92
N PHE A 379 -30.80 14.94 19.74
CA PHE A 379 -30.38 15.51 18.46
C PHE A 379 -28.87 15.75 18.45
N SER A 380 -28.31 15.66 17.26
CA SER A 380 -26.94 16.05 16.94
C SER A 380 -26.92 17.42 16.26
N VAL A 381 -25.76 18.06 16.23
CA VAL A 381 -25.61 19.43 15.71
C VAL A 381 -24.50 19.49 14.69
N ILE A 382 -24.82 20.01 13.50
CA ILE A 382 -23.84 20.42 12.52
C ILE A 382 -23.52 21.88 12.79
N TYR A 383 -22.24 22.19 12.95
CA TYR A 383 -21.70 23.53 13.08
C TYR A 383 -21.08 23.97 11.75
N LYS A 384 -21.11 25.28 11.49
CA LYS A 384 -20.48 25.89 10.32
C LYS A 384 -19.46 26.95 10.74
N TRP A 385 -18.31 26.93 10.07
CA TRP A 385 -17.28 27.93 10.26
C TRP A 385 -17.71 29.31 9.75
N SER A 386 -17.52 30.33 10.57
CA SER A 386 -17.69 31.74 10.18
C SER A 386 -16.33 32.36 9.86
N HIS A 387 -16.04 32.59 8.57
CA HIS A 387 -14.80 33.29 8.16
C HIS A 387 -14.67 34.69 8.75
N ARG A 388 -15.78 35.38 9.04
CA ARG A 388 -15.77 36.72 9.66
C ARG A 388 -15.45 36.67 11.16
N LYS A 389 -16.05 35.72 11.89
CA LYS A 389 -15.89 35.62 13.35
C LYS A 389 -14.72 34.73 13.76
N LEU A 390 -14.18 33.96 12.82
CA LEU A 390 -13.20 32.90 13.05
C LEU A 390 -13.67 31.94 14.17
N LYS A 391 -14.92 31.50 14.10
CA LYS A 391 -15.54 30.58 15.08
C LYS A 391 -16.57 29.70 14.40
N PHE A 392 -16.78 28.51 14.96
CA PHE A 392 -17.92 27.66 14.60
C PHE A 392 -19.21 28.18 15.22
N ALA A 393 -20.31 28.13 14.47
CA ALA A 393 -21.65 28.45 14.94
C ALA A 393 -22.62 27.33 14.56
N PRO A 394 -23.65 27.02 15.37
CA PRO A 394 -24.66 26.04 15.01
C PRO A 394 -25.28 26.34 13.64
N TYR A 395 -25.39 25.33 12.80
CA TYR A 395 -25.90 25.43 11.43
C TYR A 395 -27.21 24.67 11.26
N GLN A 396 -27.22 23.39 11.65
CA GLN A 396 -28.38 22.52 11.53
C GLN A 396 -28.45 21.61 12.75
N ARG A 397 -29.66 21.37 13.26
CA ARG A 397 -29.95 20.33 14.26
C ARG A 397 -30.61 19.17 13.53
N ILE A 398 -30.14 17.95 13.80
CA ILE A 398 -30.65 16.73 13.18
C ILE A 398 -31.11 15.81 14.31
N ALA A 399 -32.35 15.31 14.22
CA ALA A 399 -32.83 14.30 15.15
C ALA A 399 -31.98 13.03 15.00
N THR A 400 -31.44 12.54 16.10
CA THR A 400 -30.57 11.37 16.15
C THR A 400 -30.85 10.62 17.43
N HIS A 401 -30.53 9.34 17.48
CA HIS A 401 -30.88 8.46 18.60
C HIS A 401 -29.61 7.90 19.23
N SER A 402 -29.24 8.46 20.40
CA SER A 402 -27.97 8.16 21.09
C SER A 402 -26.78 8.08 20.13
N ALA A 403 -26.54 9.13 19.34
CA ALA A 403 -25.58 9.10 18.24
C ALA A 403 -24.16 8.80 18.74
N ARG A 404 -23.48 7.88 18.03
CA ARG A 404 -22.11 7.45 18.34
C ARG A 404 -21.09 8.05 17.40
N ASP A 405 -21.45 8.12 16.13
CA ASP A 405 -20.55 8.61 15.09
C ASP A 405 -21.25 9.35 13.94
N TRP A 406 -20.49 10.20 13.25
CA TRP A 406 -20.80 10.81 11.97
C TRP A 406 -19.71 10.52 10.94
N GLU A 407 -20.10 10.00 9.78
CA GLU A 407 -19.19 9.87 8.65
C GLU A 407 -19.57 10.76 7.49
N ALA A 408 -18.58 11.45 6.89
CA ALA A 408 -18.78 12.46 5.87
C ALA A 408 -18.08 12.10 4.57
N PHE A 409 -18.85 11.90 3.51
CA PHE A 409 -18.31 11.36 2.26
C PHE A 409 -18.95 11.95 1.01
N GLU A 410 -18.32 11.68 -0.13
CA GLU A 410 -18.76 12.14 -1.44
C GLU A 410 -18.90 10.94 -2.40
N VAL A 411 -20.03 10.88 -3.10
CA VAL A 411 -20.26 9.91 -4.19
C VAL A 411 -20.71 10.67 -5.42
N HIS A 412 -19.95 10.52 -6.52
CA HIS A 412 -20.25 11.16 -7.81
C HIS A 412 -20.50 12.68 -7.75
N GLY A 413 -19.74 13.42 -6.92
CA GLY A 413 -19.91 14.88 -6.77
C GLY A 413 -21.03 15.29 -5.82
N GLU A 414 -21.75 14.34 -5.21
CA GLU A 414 -22.79 14.61 -4.23
C GLU A 414 -22.27 14.35 -2.82
N HIS A 415 -22.61 15.24 -1.87
CA HIS A 415 -22.10 15.17 -0.51
C HIS A 415 -23.12 14.54 0.44
N PHE A 416 -22.66 13.65 1.31
CA PHE A 416 -23.47 12.89 2.24
C PHE A 416 -22.92 12.95 3.66
N LEU A 417 -23.79 12.65 4.62
CA LEU A 417 -23.44 12.40 6.02
C LEU A 417 -24.18 11.15 6.49
N ALA A 418 -23.48 10.17 7.05
CA ALA A 418 -24.09 9.04 7.75
C ALA A 418 -24.00 9.26 9.26
N VAL A 419 -25.05 8.93 10.01
CA VAL A 419 -25.02 8.90 11.48
C VAL A 419 -25.15 7.47 11.98
N ALA A 420 -24.32 7.09 12.96
CA ALA A 420 -24.46 5.85 13.70
C ALA A 420 -25.42 6.05 14.88
N ASN A 421 -26.66 5.58 14.73
CA ASN A 421 -27.66 5.60 15.79
C ASN A 421 -27.55 4.33 16.64
N HIS A 422 -27.34 4.50 17.94
CA HIS A 422 -27.08 3.37 18.83
C HIS A 422 -28.34 2.75 19.44
N ARG A 423 -29.30 3.57 19.87
CA ARG A 423 -30.57 3.11 20.45
C ARG A 423 -31.60 4.22 20.55
N GLU A 424 -32.86 3.84 20.55
CA GLU A 424 -33.99 4.69 20.92
C GLU A 424 -34.69 4.05 22.13
N GLY A 425 -34.65 4.72 23.28
CA GLY A 425 -35.00 4.08 24.55
C GLY A 425 -34.14 2.83 24.80
N ASP A 426 -34.79 1.69 25.05
CA ASP A 426 -34.12 0.40 25.25
C ASP A 426 -33.93 -0.40 23.94
N ASN A 427 -34.44 0.09 22.80
CA ASN A 427 -34.31 -0.61 21.53
C ASN A 427 -32.98 -0.28 20.84
N HIS A 428 -32.09 -1.26 20.76
CA HIS A 428 -30.80 -1.16 20.07
C HIS A 428 -30.86 -1.52 18.56
N ASN A 429 -31.97 -2.09 18.08
CA ASN A 429 -32.14 -2.42 16.66
C ASN A 429 -32.95 -1.33 15.99
N ILE A 430 -32.27 -0.26 15.61
CA ILE A 430 -32.85 0.92 14.97
C ILE A 430 -32.09 1.26 13.69
N ASP A 431 -32.74 2.07 12.87
CA ASP A 431 -32.14 2.56 11.63
C ASP A 431 -31.09 3.64 11.93
N SER A 432 -29.93 3.47 11.29
CA SER A 432 -28.99 4.56 11.05
C SER A 432 -29.36 5.27 9.75
N VAL A 433 -28.99 6.55 9.63
CA VAL A 433 -29.52 7.43 8.57
C VAL A 433 -28.40 8.05 7.76
N ILE A 434 -28.54 7.99 6.43
CA ILE A 434 -27.70 8.70 5.48
C ILE A 434 -28.46 9.92 4.99
N TYR A 435 -27.88 11.09 5.18
CA TYR A 435 -28.36 12.38 4.73
C TYR A 435 -27.59 12.82 3.48
N LYS A 436 -28.28 13.49 2.56
CA LYS A 436 -27.71 14.09 1.37
C LYS A 436 -27.79 15.61 1.46
N TRP A 437 -26.73 16.29 1.05
CA TRP A 437 -26.71 17.73 0.95
C TRP A 437 -27.59 18.22 -0.20
N ASN A 438 -28.60 19.01 0.11
CA ASN A 438 -29.43 19.67 -0.88
C ASN A 438 -28.86 21.07 -1.19
N PRO A 439 -28.36 21.35 -2.41
CA PRO A 439 -27.77 22.64 -2.75
C PRO A 439 -28.78 23.80 -2.80
N ALA A 440 -30.07 23.51 -3.03
CA ALA A 440 -31.13 24.50 -3.10
C ALA A 440 -31.54 24.99 -1.70
N THR A 441 -31.82 24.06 -0.78
CA THR A 441 -32.19 24.39 0.61
C THR A 441 -30.97 24.70 1.48
N ARG A 442 -29.79 24.20 1.06
CA ARG A 442 -28.52 24.25 1.81
C ARG A 442 -28.62 23.51 3.14
N LEU A 443 -29.39 22.43 3.18
CA LEU A 443 -29.55 21.58 4.36
C LEU A 443 -29.22 20.14 4.00
N PHE A 444 -28.86 19.36 5.02
CA PHE A 444 -28.80 17.91 4.92
C PHE A 444 -30.21 17.34 5.10
N GLU A 445 -30.65 16.53 4.15
CA GLU A 445 -31.98 15.93 4.09
C GLU A 445 -31.85 14.41 4.02
N THR A 446 -32.77 13.67 4.64
CA THR A 446 -32.71 12.21 4.66
C THR A 446 -32.72 11.64 3.24
N ASN A 447 -31.74 10.79 2.93
CA ASN A 447 -31.60 10.14 1.63
C ASN A 447 -31.89 8.64 1.70
N GLN A 448 -31.36 7.97 2.73
CA GLN A 448 -31.52 6.53 2.91
C GLN A 448 -31.49 6.20 4.41
N THR A 449 -32.25 5.18 4.83
CA THR A 449 -32.08 4.55 6.14
C THR A 449 -31.51 3.15 5.98
N ILE A 450 -30.68 2.72 6.94
CA ILE A 450 -30.05 1.41 6.96
C ILE A 450 -30.32 0.76 8.32
N PRO A 451 -30.92 -0.44 8.36
CA PRO A 451 -31.11 -1.17 9.60
C PRO A 451 -29.78 -1.56 10.25
N THR A 452 -29.58 -1.12 11.48
CA THR A 452 -28.37 -1.35 12.27
C THR A 452 -28.66 -1.91 13.65
N SER A 453 -27.65 -2.47 14.31
CA SER A 453 -27.77 -3.03 15.66
C SER A 453 -26.72 -2.37 16.55
N GLY A 454 -27.14 -1.36 17.30
CA GLY A 454 -26.28 -0.62 18.21
C GLY A 454 -25.11 0.04 17.49
N ALA A 455 -25.32 0.66 16.33
CA ALA A 455 -24.23 1.19 15.50
C ALA A 455 -23.28 2.09 16.32
N TYR A 456 -21.99 1.84 16.19
CA TYR A 456 -20.93 2.61 16.85
C TYR A 456 -20.19 3.51 15.89
N ASP A 457 -19.93 3.01 14.68
CA ASP A 457 -19.03 3.66 13.75
C ASP A 457 -19.48 3.43 12.29
N TRP A 458 -19.17 4.40 11.43
CA TRP A 458 -19.31 4.36 9.99
C TRP A 458 -17.98 4.70 9.34
N GLU A 459 -17.54 3.89 8.38
CA GLU A 459 -16.31 4.17 7.64
C GLU A 459 -16.54 4.12 6.13
N PHE A 460 -16.17 5.20 5.43
CA PHE A 460 -16.36 5.33 3.98
C PHE A 460 -15.04 5.22 3.24
N PHE A 461 -15.05 4.46 2.15
CA PHE A 461 -13.88 4.35 1.27
C PHE A 461 -14.25 4.05 -0.17
N THR A 462 -13.27 4.18 -1.06
CA THR A 462 -13.45 3.88 -2.49
C THR A 462 -12.44 2.86 -2.99
N VAL A 463 -12.88 1.95 -3.85
CA VAL A 463 -12.03 1.00 -4.57
C VAL A 463 -12.28 1.14 -6.06
N GLY A 464 -11.35 1.77 -6.76
CA GLY A 464 -11.56 2.11 -8.18
C GLY A 464 -12.83 2.96 -8.35
N PRO A 465 -13.81 2.55 -9.17
CA PRO A 465 -15.05 3.29 -9.37
C PRO A 465 -16.13 3.00 -8.30
N TYR A 466 -15.88 2.09 -7.36
CA TYR A 466 -16.87 1.65 -6.38
C TYR A 466 -16.71 2.40 -5.07
N SER A 467 -17.83 2.88 -4.52
CA SER A 467 -17.90 3.51 -3.20
C SER A 467 -18.49 2.54 -2.20
N PHE A 468 -17.87 2.44 -1.04
CA PHE A 468 -18.23 1.52 0.03
C PHE A 468 -18.47 2.26 1.34
N LEU A 469 -19.32 1.69 2.18
CA LEU A 469 -19.63 2.23 3.50
C LEU A 469 -19.76 1.06 4.49
N ALA A 470 -18.88 0.99 5.48
CA ALA A 470 -18.85 -0.04 6.52
C ALA A 470 -19.55 0.46 7.78
N VAL A 471 -20.31 -0.39 8.47
CA VAL A 471 -20.88 -0.11 9.80
C VAL A 471 -20.35 -1.07 10.83
N ALA A 472 -19.93 -0.54 11.98
CA ALA A 472 -19.63 -1.31 13.18
C ALA A 472 -20.92 -1.51 13.99
N ASN A 473 -21.50 -2.70 13.90
CA ASN A 473 -22.63 -3.08 14.75
C ASN A 473 -22.09 -3.64 16.06
N THR A 474 -22.44 -3.04 17.20
CA THR A 474 -21.89 -3.45 18.50
C THR A 474 -22.77 -4.42 19.28
N PHE A 475 -24.09 -4.26 19.24
CA PHE A 475 -25.00 -4.83 20.25
C PHE A 475 -26.44 -4.74 19.75
N ASN A 476 -27.17 -5.85 19.84
CA ASN A 476 -28.56 -5.93 19.39
C ASN A 476 -29.59 -5.85 20.54
N GLY A 477 -29.18 -5.54 21.77
CA GLY A 477 -30.03 -5.57 22.96
C GLY A 477 -29.86 -6.81 23.83
N THR A 478 -29.30 -7.90 23.31
CA THR A 478 -29.08 -9.16 24.06
C THR A 478 -27.63 -9.68 23.95
N SER A 479 -26.97 -9.49 22.82
CA SER A 479 -25.65 -10.03 22.53
C SER A 479 -24.78 -9.03 21.75
N THR A 480 -23.47 -9.07 21.99
CA THR A 480 -22.48 -8.32 21.20
C THR A 480 -21.92 -9.12 20.02
N ARG A 481 -22.34 -10.39 19.89
CA ARG A 481 -22.01 -11.28 18.76
C ARG A 481 -22.93 -10.98 17.59
N VAL A 482 -22.69 -9.87 16.94
CA VAL A 482 -23.51 -9.39 15.81
C VAL A 482 -22.68 -9.25 14.55
N HIS A 483 -23.36 -9.21 13.41
CA HIS A 483 -22.68 -9.01 12.13
C HIS A 483 -22.53 -7.52 11.84
N SER A 484 -21.29 -7.07 11.71
CA SER A 484 -20.97 -5.79 11.08
C SER A 484 -21.08 -5.94 9.55
N ARG A 485 -21.39 -4.85 8.85
CA ARG A 485 -21.81 -4.93 7.44
C ARG A 485 -21.07 -3.91 6.60
N LEU A 486 -20.72 -4.32 5.39
CA LEU A 486 -20.17 -3.47 4.35
C LEU A 486 -21.20 -3.32 3.24
N TYR A 487 -21.44 -2.09 2.84
CA TYR A 487 -22.37 -1.74 1.78
C TYR A 487 -21.60 -1.17 0.58
N VAL A 488 -22.14 -1.37 -0.62
CA VAL A 488 -21.63 -0.82 -1.88
C VAL A 488 -22.68 0.09 -2.50
N TRP A 489 -22.25 1.22 -3.06
CA TRP A 489 -23.14 2.14 -3.76
C TRP A 489 -23.52 1.60 -5.14
N LEU A 490 -24.81 1.26 -5.32
CA LEU A 490 -25.36 0.75 -6.57
C LEU A 490 -26.73 1.35 -6.82
N LEU A 491 -26.97 1.81 -8.06
CA LEU A 491 -28.28 2.33 -8.50
C LEU A 491 -28.83 3.48 -7.64
N GLY A 492 -27.94 4.30 -7.06
CA GLY A 492 -28.32 5.49 -6.28
C GLY A 492 -28.57 5.24 -4.78
N SER A 493 -28.23 4.06 -4.27
CA SER A 493 -28.29 3.75 -2.83
C SER A 493 -27.20 2.77 -2.40
N PHE A 494 -26.92 2.70 -1.10
CA PHE A 494 -26.05 1.68 -0.53
C PHE A 494 -26.79 0.36 -0.38
N GLN A 495 -26.21 -0.71 -0.92
CA GLN A 495 -26.75 -2.07 -0.86
C GLN A 495 -25.76 -2.99 -0.14
N LEU A 496 -26.26 -3.97 0.60
CA LEU A 496 -25.42 -4.89 1.35
C LEU A 496 -24.46 -5.62 0.39
N PHE A 497 -23.16 -5.50 0.65
CA PHE A 497 -22.10 -6.16 -0.11
C PHE A 497 -21.57 -7.38 0.64
N GLN A 498 -21.21 -7.21 1.91
CA GLN A 498 -20.61 -8.27 2.72
C GLN A 498 -21.00 -8.11 4.19
N SER A 499 -21.02 -9.24 4.93
CA SER A 499 -21.24 -9.26 6.38
C SER A 499 -20.05 -9.93 7.06
N PHE A 500 -19.67 -9.41 8.22
CA PHE A 500 -18.52 -9.87 9.02
C PHE A 500 -19.01 -10.26 10.42
N PRO A 501 -18.72 -11.48 10.90
CA PRO A 501 -18.99 -11.82 12.29
C PRO A 501 -18.06 -10.99 13.18
N THR A 502 -18.65 -10.20 14.08
CA THR A 502 -17.92 -9.28 14.95
C THR A 502 -18.37 -9.41 16.40
N PHE A 503 -17.55 -8.91 17.32
CA PHE A 503 -17.74 -9.05 18.77
C PHE A 503 -17.66 -7.68 19.42
N GLY A 504 -18.80 -7.01 19.53
CA GLY A 504 -18.87 -5.63 20.00
C GLY A 504 -18.00 -4.72 19.13
N ALA A 505 -18.19 -4.75 17.81
CA ALA A 505 -17.42 -3.89 16.90
C ALA A 505 -17.59 -2.43 17.30
N ALA A 506 -16.47 -1.77 17.57
CA ALA A 506 -16.43 -0.40 18.03
C ALA A 506 -16.01 0.58 16.94
N ASP A 507 -15.22 0.12 15.97
CA ASP A 507 -14.56 0.93 14.96
C ASP A 507 -14.19 0.10 13.73
N TRP A 508 -14.20 0.75 12.56
CA TRP A 508 -13.63 0.27 11.31
C TRP A 508 -12.58 1.25 10.79
N GLU A 509 -11.37 0.76 10.58
CA GLU A 509 -10.29 1.58 9.99
C GLU A 509 -9.92 1.04 8.60
N VAL A 510 -9.95 1.92 7.59
CA VAL A 510 -9.56 1.59 6.22
C VAL A 510 -8.20 2.17 5.90
N PHE A 511 -7.30 1.32 5.42
CA PHE A 511 -5.96 1.77 5.05
C PHE A 511 -5.39 1.07 3.83
N HIS A 512 -4.43 1.74 3.21
CA HIS A 512 -3.78 1.31 1.99
C HIS A 512 -2.28 1.11 2.23
N ILE A 513 -1.75 -0.01 1.75
CA ILE A 513 -0.30 -0.27 1.70
C ILE A 513 0.07 -0.59 0.25
N GLY A 514 0.58 0.42 -0.45
CA GLY A 514 0.71 0.37 -1.90
C GLY A 514 -0.67 0.21 -2.55
N GLU A 515 -0.83 -0.78 -3.41
CA GLU A 515 -2.10 -1.09 -4.10
C GLU A 515 -3.03 -2.00 -3.28
N ARG A 516 -2.61 -2.46 -2.09
CA ARG A 516 -3.37 -3.37 -1.23
C ARG A 516 -4.29 -2.56 -0.33
N ILE A 517 -5.53 -3.04 -0.17
CA ILE A 517 -6.59 -2.37 0.60
C ILE A 517 -6.96 -3.27 1.76
N PHE A 518 -6.95 -2.70 2.96
CA PHE A 518 -7.27 -3.39 4.18
C PHE A 518 -8.40 -2.70 4.93
N LEU A 519 -9.08 -3.48 5.74
CA LEU A 519 -10.15 -3.05 6.62
C LEU A 519 -9.92 -3.70 7.98
N ALA A 520 -9.65 -2.93 9.03
CA ALA A 520 -9.48 -3.42 10.39
C ALA A 520 -10.73 -3.15 11.23
N VAL A 521 -11.22 -4.17 11.94
CA VAL A 521 -12.28 -3.99 12.96
C VAL A 521 -11.69 -4.02 14.36
N ALA A 522 -12.08 -3.05 15.18
CA ALA A 522 -11.85 -3.07 16.62
C ALA A 522 -12.96 -3.87 17.31
N ASN A 523 -12.66 -5.08 17.77
CA ASN A 523 -13.60 -5.87 18.56
C ASN A 523 -13.41 -5.58 20.05
N SER A 524 -14.46 -5.06 20.70
CA SER A 524 -14.34 -4.54 22.07
C SER A 524 -14.70 -5.55 23.16
N HIS A 525 -15.67 -6.43 22.96
CA HIS A 525 -16.03 -7.48 23.94
C HIS A 525 -17.01 -8.51 23.36
N SER A 526 -16.92 -9.74 23.86
CA SER A 526 -17.89 -10.80 23.60
C SER A 526 -18.78 -11.01 24.82
N TYR A 527 -20.06 -10.71 24.68
CA TYR A 527 -21.11 -10.85 25.69
C TYR A 527 -22.36 -11.48 25.06
N ASP A 528 -23.03 -12.37 25.80
CA ASP A 528 -24.28 -13.01 25.35
C ASP A 528 -25.15 -13.40 26.55
N THR A 529 -26.33 -12.78 26.70
CA THR A 529 -27.28 -13.09 27.78
C THR A 529 -27.89 -14.49 27.71
N GLU A 530 -27.92 -15.11 26.52
CA GLU A 530 -28.64 -16.38 26.31
C GLU A 530 -27.81 -17.60 26.71
N VAL A 531 -26.51 -17.42 26.93
CA VAL A 531 -25.60 -18.49 27.36
C VAL A 531 -25.60 -18.55 28.90
N GLN A 532 -26.07 -19.67 29.46
CA GLN A 532 -26.17 -19.89 30.92
C GLN A 532 -24.83 -19.82 31.67
N VAL A 533 -23.70 -19.86 30.96
CA VAL A 533 -22.35 -19.64 31.50
C VAL A 533 -21.86 -18.28 31.03
N GLN A 534 -21.85 -17.29 31.93
CA GLN A 534 -21.24 -15.98 31.68
C GLN A 534 -19.74 -16.17 31.42
N ASN A 535 -19.34 -16.06 30.16
CA ASN A 535 -17.94 -16.08 29.74
C ASN A 535 -17.64 -14.79 28.98
N ASP A 536 -17.92 -13.67 29.64
CA ASP A 536 -17.68 -12.33 29.13
C ASP A 536 -16.18 -12.16 28.92
N SER A 537 -15.77 -11.88 27.68
CA SER A 537 -14.35 -11.66 27.36
C SER A 537 -14.14 -10.27 26.81
N TYR A 538 -13.23 -9.53 27.46
CA TYR A 538 -12.71 -8.24 27.01
C TYR A 538 -11.35 -8.38 26.33
N VAL A 539 -10.70 -9.53 26.46
CA VAL A 539 -9.48 -9.88 25.71
C VAL A 539 -9.88 -10.76 24.55
N ILE A 540 -10.01 -10.17 23.38
CA ILE A 540 -10.49 -10.84 22.16
C ILE A 540 -9.70 -10.37 20.95
N ASN A 541 -9.80 -11.12 19.86
CA ASN A 541 -9.13 -10.75 18.61
C ASN A 541 -9.90 -9.64 17.90
N SER A 542 -9.21 -8.55 17.62
CA SER A 542 -9.54 -7.66 16.51
C SER A 542 -9.06 -8.29 15.20
N VAL A 543 -9.67 -7.92 14.07
CA VAL A 543 -9.45 -8.62 12.81
C VAL A 543 -9.12 -7.63 11.71
N ILE A 544 -8.04 -7.90 10.96
CA ILE A 544 -7.70 -7.20 9.74
C ILE A 544 -8.14 -8.06 8.56
N TYR A 545 -8.90 -7.47 7.65
CA TYR A 545 -9.29 -8.04 6.37
C TYR A 545 -8.51 -7.40 5.24
N GLU A 546 -8.25 -8.16 4.18
CA GLU A 546 -7.66 -7.68 2.94
C GLU A 546 -8.64 -7.88 1.79
N LEU A 547 -8.76 -6.90 0.90
CA LEU A 547 -9.54 -7.04 -0.32
C LEU A 547 -8.86 -8.04 -1.27
N ASN A 548 -9.51 -9.19 -1.49
CA ASN A 548 -9.17 -10.05 -2.61
C ASN A 548 -9.89 -9.54 -3.86
N VAL A 549 -9.17 -8.80 -4.70
CA VAL A 549 -9.74 -8.19 -5.93
C VAL A 549 -10.29 -9.25 -6.89
N THR A 550 -9.64 -10.40 -7.01
CA THR A 550 -10.08 -11.50 -7.88
C THR A 550 -11.38 -12.13 -7.39
N ALA A 551 -11.49 -12.34 -6.08
CA ALA A 551 -12.68 -12.91 -5.45
C ALA A 551 -13.76 -11.86 -5.13
N GLN A 552 -13.47 -10.56 -5.36
CA GLN A 552 -14.37 -9.43 -5.06
C GLN A 552 -14.93 -9.49 -3.63
N THR A 553 -14.07 -9.76 -2.65
CA THR A 553 -14.49 -9.90 -1.26
C THR A 553 -13.33 -9.60 -0.32
N PHE A 554 -13.65 -9.07 0.87
CA PHE A 554 -12.70 -8.91 1.95
C PHE A 554 -12.49 -10.25 2.65
N VAL A 555 -11.28 -10.76 2.62
CA VAL A 555 -10.90 -12.01 3.29
C VAL A 555 -10.09 -11.70 4.54
N LYS A 556 -10.25 -12.52 5.59
CA LYS A 556 -9.47 -12.33 6.81
C LYS A 556 -7.97 -12.43 6.50
N PHE A 557 -7.22 -11.40 6.84
CA PHE A 557 -5.78 -11.31 6.67
C PHE A 557 -5.04 -11.66 7.96
N GLN A 558 -5.45 -11.08 9.10
CA GLN A 558 -4.77 -11.27 10.37
C GLN A 558 -5.73 -11.12 11.55
N ASP A 559 -5.60 -11.99 12.56
CA ASP A 559 -6.18 -11.78 13.89
C ASP A 559 -5.13 -11.14 14.80
N ILE A 560 -5.51 -10.09 15.52
CA ILE A 560 -4.65 -9.40 16.50
C ILE A 560 -5.33 -9.46 17.87
N PRO A 561 -4.74 -10.12 18.87
CA PRO A 561 -5.25 -10.09 20.24
C PRO A 561 -5.22 -8.66 20.79
N THR A 562 -6.37 -8.19 21.25
CA THR A 562 -6.59 -6.83 21.76
C THR A 562 -7.38 -6.86 23.07
N CYS A 563 -7.29 -5.79 23.85
CA CYS A 563 -7.96 -5.65 25.13
C CYS A 563 -9.00 -4.53 25.03
N SER A 564 -10.25 -4.91 24.76
CA SER A 564 -11.35 -4.01 24.48
C SER A 564 -10.92 -2.88 23.55
N ALA A 565 -10.57 -3.26 22.31
CA ALA A 565 -10.19 -2.31 21.28
C ALA A 565 -11.39 -1.44 20.95
N LEU A 566 -11.19 -0.12 20.99
CA LEU A 566 -12.24 0.86 20.71
C LEU A 566 -11.98 1.69 19.47
N ASP A 567 -10.76 1.64 18.93
CA ASP A 567 -10.32 2.43 17.79
C ASP A 567 -9.00 1.85 17.22
N TRP A 568 -8.83 1.98 15.91
CA TRP A 568 -7.62 1.73 15.13
C TRP A 568 -7.24 2.98 14.34
N GLU A 569 -6.00 3.44 14.48
CA GLU A 569 -5.50 4.57 13.68
C GLU A 569 -4.32 4.13 12.81
N PHE A 570 -4.40 4.37 11.51
CA PHE A 570 -3.32 4.12 10.56
C PHE A 570 -2.43 5.33 10.33
N PHE A 571 -1.10 5.13 10.36
CA PHE A 571 -0.15 6.19 10.04
C PHE A 571 1.12 5.67 9.38
N SER A 572 1.87 6.58 8.76
CA SER A 572 3.15 6.28 8.12
C SER A 572 4.27 7.19 8.62
N VAL A 573 5.48 6.64 8.64
CA VAL A 573 6.71 7.37 8.93
C VAL A 573 7.74 6.98 7.87
N GLY A 574 8.07 7.92 6.99
CA GLY A 574 8.90 7.64 5.81
C GLY A 574 8.24 6.61 4.90
N GLU A 575 8.91 5.47 4.69
CA GLU A 575 8.41 4.33 3.89
C GLU A 575 7.75 3.23 4.75
N ASP A 576 7.73 3.39 6.09
CA ASP A 576 7.17 2.42 7.01
C ASP A 576 5.70 2.75 7.37
N TYR A 577 4.88 1.70 7.46
CA TYR A 577 3.46 1.79 7.78
C TYR A 577 3.15 1.19 9.16
N PHE A 578 2.24 1.81 9.89
CA PHE A 578 1.91 1.46 11.26
C PHE A 578 0.40 1.51 11.50
N LEU A 579 -0.05 0.71 12.48
CA LEU A 579 -1.37 0.81 13.10
C LEU A 579 -1.18 1.01 14.60
N VAL A 580 -2.00 1.83 15.24
CA VAL A 580 -2.09 1.89 16.70
C VAL A 580 -3.50 1.51 17.15
N VAL A 581 -3.59 0.71 18.21
CA VAL A 581 -4.88 0.31 18.80
C VAL A 581 -5.17 1.06 20.10
N ALA A 582 -6.40 1.55 20.25
CA ALA A 582 -6.94 2.02 21.52
C ALA A 582 -7.44 0.83 22.37
N ASN A 583 -6.52 0.16 23.06
CA ASN A 583 -6.91 -0.80 24.11
C ASN A 583 -7.46 -0.05 25.33
N SER A 584 -8.69 -0.34 25.72
CA SER A 584 -9.36 0.42 26.78
C SER A 584 -9.43 -0.33 28.10
N PHE A 585 -9.69 -1.64 28.06
CA PHE A 585 -10.02 -2.44 29.25
C PHE A 585 -9.66 -3.92 29.02
N ASP A 586 -9.03 -4.56 30.00
CA ASP A 586 -8.58 -5.95 29.91
C ASP A 586 -9.51 -6.96 30.62
N GLY A 587 -10.64 -6.49 31.17
CA GLY A 587 -11.54 -7.26 32.03
C GLY A 587 -11.39 -6.94 33.52
N ASN A 588 -10.27 -6.32 33.93
CA ASN A 588 -9.98 -5.98 35.33
C ASN A 588 -9.72 -4.48 35.54
N THR A 589 -8.94 -3.85 34.65
CA THR A 589 -8.49 -2.47 34.79
C THR A 589 -8.53 -1.70 33.47
N PHE A 590 -8.63 -0.38 33.58
CA PHE A 590 -8.50 0.54 32.44
C PHE A 590 -7.05 1.02 32.23
N LEU A 591 -6.10 0.65 33.09
CA LEU A 591 -4.66 0.85 32.83
C LEU A 591 -4.16 -0.24 31.88
N VAL A 592 -4.44 -0.06 30.60
CA VAL A 592 -4.09 -1.01 29.54
C VAL A 592 -3.27 -0.28 28.51
N ASN A 593 -2.17 -0.88 28.04
CA ASN A 593 -1.32 -0.24 27.06
C ASN A 593 -1.96 -0.29 25.66
N SER A 594 -1.98 0.85 24.98
CA SER A 594 -2.12 0.90 23.52
C SER A 594 -0.87 0.36 22.85
N ILE A 595 -1.04 -0.36 21.74
CA ILE A 595 0.07 -1.02 21.04
C ILE A 595 0.20 -0.43 19.64
N ILE A 596 1.41 -0.06 19.25
CA ILE A 596 1.73 0.28 17.86
C ILE A 596 2.27 -0.98 17.18
N TYR A 597 1.67 -1.34 16.07
CA TYR A 597 2.09 -2.40 15.18
C TYR A 597 2.75 -1.81 13.94
N ARG A 598 3.84 -2.44 13.48
CA ARG A 598 4.52 -2.10 12.24
C ARG A 598 4.20 -3.15 11.19
N TRP A 599 3.94 -2.69 9.98
CA TRP A 599 3.81 -3.55 8.81
C TRP A 599 5.12 -4.22 8.43
N GLN A 600 5.11 -5.54 8.26
CA GLN A 600 6.27 -6.37 7.91
C GLN A 600 6.03 -7.21 6.64
N GLY A 601 5.10 -6.79 5.78
CA GLY A 601 4.80 -7.50 4.54
C GLY A 601 4.03 -8.81 4.80
N TYR A 602 4.64 -9.96 4.51
CA TYR A 602 4.00 -11.27 4.67
C TYR A 602 3.71 -11.61 6.14
N GLU A 603 4.54 -11.14 7.07
CA GLU A 603 4.31 -11.34 8.51
C GLU A 603 3.14 -10.49 9.06
N GLY A 604 2.55 -9.63 8.23
CA GLY A 604 1.47 -8.73 8.61
C GLY A 604 1.95 -7.64 9.57
N PHE A 605 1.08 -7.25 10.49
CA PHE A 605 1.36 -6.26 11.52
C PHE A 605 1.96 -6.90 12.76
N VAL A 606 3.13 -6.41 13.18
CA VAL A 606 3.87 -6.91 14.35
C VAL A 606 4.02 -5.79 15.37
N ALA A 607 3.72 -6.07 16.64
CA ALA A 607 3.85 -5.09 17.72
C ALA A 607 5.29 -4.59 17.85
N VAL A 608 5.48 -3.27 17.87
CA VAL A 608 6.79 -2.61 17.97
C VAL A 608 6.92 -1.63 19.13
N HIS A 609 5.81 -1.03 19.58
CA HIS A 609 5.79 -0.15 20.75
C HIS A 609 4.59 -0.45 21.62
N SER A 610 4.77 -0.26 22.94
CA SER A 610 3.71 -0.32 23.93
C SER A 610 3.65 1.03 24.64
N LEU A 611 2.49 1.67 24.57
CA LEU A 611 2.23 3.00 25.10
C LEU A 611 1.32 2.89 26.32
N PRO A 612 1.77 3.32 27.52
CA PRO A 612 0.92 3.31 28.69
C PRO A 612 -0.22 4.32 28.51
N THR A 613 -1.44 3.82 28.40
CA THR A 613 -2.66 4.60 28.28
C THR A 613 -3.63 4.21 29.40
N PHE A 614 -4.65 5.06 29.63
CA PHE A 614 -5.64 4.84 30.68
C PHE A 614 -7.04 5.04 30.11
N GLY A 615 -7.76 3.95 29.91
CA GLY A 615 -9.09 3.94 29.29
C GLY A 615 -9.08 4.63 27.93
N CYS A 616 -8.09 4.31 27.10
CA CYS A 616 -7.94 4.88 25.76
C CYS A 616 -9.23 4.65 24.97
N ARG A 617 -9.72 5.68 24.27
CA ARG A 617 -10.89 5.55 23.41
C ARG A 617 -10.62 5.74 21.94
N ASP A 618 -9.61 6.55 21.63
CA ASP A 618 -9.46 7.12 20.29
C ASP A 618 -8.02 7.62 20.09
N TRP A 619 -7.50 7.47 18.88
CA TRP A 619 -6.21 7.90 18.39
C TRP A 619 -6.36 8.68 17.09
N GLU A 620 -5.55 9.72 16.93
CA GLU A 620 -5.50 10.50 15.69
C GLU A 620 -4.06 10.80 15.33
N ALA A 621 -3.70 10.59 14.06
CA ALA A 621 -2.40 10.95 13.51
C ALA A 621 -2.47 12.29 12.79
N PHE A 622 -1.47 13.15 13.04
CA PHE A 622 -1.41 14.44 12.36
C PHE A 622 0.00 14.95 12.13
N ASN A 623 0.12 15.77 11.08
CA ASN A 623 1.39 16.35 10.65
C ASN A 623 1.39 17.87 10.78
N THR A 624 2.54 18.40 11.17
CA THR A 624 2.85 19.83 11.19
C THR A 624 4.17 20.08 10.47
N SER A 625 4.50 21.35 10.23
CA SER A 625 5.82 21.71 9.70
C SER A 625 6.98 21.34 10.64
N ALA A 626 6.70 21.08 11.93
CA ALA A 626 7.71 20.69 12.92
C ALA A 626 7.89 19.16 13.03
N GLY A 627 7.02 18.36 12.40
CA GLY A 627 7.07 16.91 12.41
C GLY A 627 5.69 16.26 12.53
N SER A 628 5.73 14.94 12.75
CA SER A 628 4.57 14.06 12.88
C SER A 628 4.24 13.75 14.33
N TYR A 629 2.95 13.62 14.61
CA TYR A 629 2.40 13.49 15.95
C TYR A 629 1.26 12.48 15.97
N LEU A 630 1.02 11.91 17.14
CA LEU A 630 -0.19 11.19 17.50
C LEU A 630 -0.86 11.94 18.65
N ILE A 631 -2.18 11.87 18.76
CA ILE A 631 -2.92 12.30 19.96
C ILE A 631 -3.89 11.19 20.35
N TYR A 632 -4.09 10.97 21.65
CA TYR A 632 -5.10 10.04 22.13
C TYR A 632 -6.02 10.63 23.19
N SER A 633 -7.20 10.04 23.29
CA SER A 633 -8.23 10.38 24.27
C SER A 633 -8.27 9.42 25.46
N SER A 634 -8.77 9.90 26.60
CA SER A 634 -9.07 9.06 27.77
C SER A 634 -10.51 9.22 28.22
N ALA A 635 -11.22 8.09 28.35
CA ALA A 635 -12.56 8.02 28.95
C ALA A 635 -12.55 7.98 30.49
N LYS A 636 -11.37 8.06 31.12
CA LYS A 636 -11.19 7.85 32.57
C LYS A 636 -10.50 9.01 33.27
N GLU A 637 -9.86 9.91 32.53
CA GLU A 637 -9.32 11.16 33.05
C GLU A 637 -9.63 12.35 32.12
N PRO A 638 -9.76 13.58 32.65
CA PRO A 638 -9.93 14.80 31.85
C PRO A 638 -8.60 15.27 31.24
N LEU A 639 -7.89 14.33 30.62
CA LEU A 639 -6.55 14.51 30.08
C LEU A 639 -6.40 13.67 28.81
N SER A 640 -6.06 14.34 27.72
CA SER A 640 -5.57 13.75 26.49
C SER A 640 -4.06 14.00 26.38
N ARG A 641 -3.33 13.18 25.62
CA ARG A 641 -1.89 13.42 25.42
C ARG A 641 -1.52 13.44 23.95
N VAL A 642 -0.68 14.41 23.58
CA VAL A 642 -0.04 14.51 22.27
C VAL A 642 1.34 13.89 22.39
N LEU A 643 1.67 13.02 21.44
CA LEU A 643 2.95 12.35 21.32
C LEU A 643 3.60 12.79 20.01
N ARG A 644 4.92 13.01 20.03
CA ARG A 644 5.73 13.28 18.84
C ARG A 644 6.40 12.01 18.37
N LEU A 645 6.29 11.73 17.08
CA LEU A 645 7.00 10.66 16.41
C LEU A 645 8.44 11.12 16.14
N ARG A 646 9.43 10.50 16.79
CA ARG A 646 10.85 10.82 16.57
C ARG A 646 11.43 9.92 15.50
N THR A 647 12.04 10.55 14.50
CA THR A 647 12.63 9.88 13.35
C THR A 647 14.16 9.95 13.40
N ARG A 648 14.82 8.98 12.78
CA ARG A 648 16.29 8.90 12.65
C ARG A 648 16.73 8.69 11.21
#